data_AF-A0A6H9WUD8-F1
#
_entry.id   AF-A0A6H9WUD8-F1
#
_cell.length_a   1.000
_cell.length_b   1.000
_cell.length_c   1.000
_cell.angle_alpha   90.00
_cell.angle_beta   90.00
_cell.angle_gamma   90.00
#
_symmetry.space_group_name_H-M   'P 1'
#
loop_
_entity.id
_entity.type
_entity.pdbx_description
1 polymer ?
#
loop_
_entity_poly.entity_id
_entity_poly.type
_entity_poly.pdbx_seq_one_letter_code
_entity_poly.pdbx_strand_id
1 'polypeptide(L)'
;MTVRSNRRAAARVCAAVAGVLSIAGLSLAAAAPSAAAPATAASLIAAGASPTSAQSQARAEVPFPPELLAMMAANTKEDDTSAVQEFGACLNGGGEADLLLLVDESSSLATTDPGAARADSASYFVGELADYVSEGGQPVDLQLDVFAHSAETLMPWSALDDSSLSGIQDSIATLADRVDGFDTDYWTALDASQRAMNAKAAESADGPPRCQAIVMFSDGQLDYFPRTTPEEQQQYGTEKPFAPGVQLTTQEAADEVREAARNDICRDGGLADQLTSSGIKIFGIGLSVDPETASEFELFQAIVEGSGEDGTTCGSLGDGSRGDFFLAGDIDDLLFAFDSIVDDPIQVDGGICQEAPCASEAHEFVLDTSTPDVGILAQADVPNLQVTIQLPNGELVEFPMTDLGTPSTLDVGGIEFAYTWQTDRTISIDAAQAQANSDTWMGLWQLAFTDPSGQSAGQQSRSNIHISGSLRPSVEGQDALEFHAGGSADMQLGIDDRRTGPIDPATIPGEMRFSATLVDAAGTSFDVLSTDNPAGLAGPASVDLSDAAVGAAQLRLVLNITTAPAQRQDGTPVPGTQLAPAAVNVPVNILTPASYPVLGQSIDFGSASGDVDLTASLPVSGEGCAWVDPAETPTMAAAPDGIGSVSVTADDHASADACLQAGGDGLELTLRTDEPGNGTINGTVPIMLGSADGAGEPIRVDVPFTANLERPLNTLNFLLVLIAAPILGIGLPLLLLYLAKWVISKIPSRPLVATTIDVTVQHGQVMRGGGRFELGPRDLVNTVAIPPGGGRSLRVGDVTLKARTGASPTGAGFVTVDAPGRASAGSTMPSTDRSGVRARLPLAVHNTWVVLHPDGAPGDTAQVLVLVGGDATAGARDDLQNDINRRLPDLLDKLVRERGGSVSGGGGHELAAAGSPFGGGPTPQHQGSPFQAGGQGAAPFGGGGQGTPPGGGRGPSPFQGGGQSPWGAQ
;
A
#
# COMPACT_ATOMS: atom_id res chain seq x y z
N MET A 1 -31.60 -43.74 -21.80
CA MET A 1 -32.35 -42.68 -22.52
C MET A 1 -32.44 -41.43 -21.65
N THR A 2 -31.32 -41.02 -21.04
CA THR A 2 -31.36 -40.40 -19.69
C THR A 2 -30.41 -39.20 -19.56
N VAL A 3 -30.12 -38.53 -20.68
CA VAL A 3 -29.20 -37.35 -20.74
C VAL A 3 -29.89 -36.11 -21.36
N ARG A 4 -30.98 -36.30 -22.12
CA ARG A 4 -31.73 -35.18 -22.74
C ARG A 4 -32.74 -34.46 -21.81
N SER A 5 -33.05 -35.00 -20.63
CA SER A 5 -33.95 -34.34 -19.68
C SER A 5 -33.27 -33.21 -18.90
N ASN A 6 -32.02 -33.41 -18.46
CA ASN A 6 -31.37 -32.48 -17.52
C ASN A 6 -31.00 -31.14 -18.17
N ARG A 7 -30.63 -31.13 -19.48
CA ARG A 7 -30.40 -29.87 -20.21
C ARG A 7 -31.66 -28.99 -20.35
N ARG A 8 -32.86 -29.57 -20.32
CA ARG A 8 -34.14 -28.80 -20.33
C ARG A 8 -34.58 -28.30 -18.96
N ALA A 9 -34.00 -28.82 -17.88
CA ALA A 9 -34.23 -28.31 -16.53
C ALA A 9 -33.31 -27.10 -16.25
N ALA A 10 -32.00 -27.21 -16.52
CA ALA A 10 -31.05 -26.13 -16.34
C ALA A 10 -31.43 -24.86 -17.13
N ALA A 11 -31.75 -25.00 -18.42
CA ALA A 11 -32.17 -23.87 -19.27
C ALA A 11 -33.45 -23.15 -18.78
N ARG A 12 -34.29 -23.80 -17.96
CA ARG A 12 -35.48 -23.18 -17.35
C ARG A 12 -35.20 -22.50 -16.01
N VAL A 13 -34.08 -22.80 -15.37
CA VAL A 13 -33.64 -22.11 -14.15
C VAL A 13 -32.90 -20.82 -14.52
N CYS A 14 -31.97 -20.87 -15.48
CA CYS A 14 -31.29 -19.65 -15.99
C CYS A 14 -32.29 -18.61 -16.54
N ALA A 15 -33.28 -19.05 -17.32
CA ALA A 15 -34.33 -18.15 -17.84
C ALA A 15 -35.25 -17.55 -16.76
N ALA A 16 -35.33 -18.17 -15.57
CA ALA A 16 -36.12 -17.64 -14.46
C ALA A 16 -35.34 -16.63 -13.60
N VAL A 17 -34.00 -16.71 -13.58
CA VAL A 17 -33.13 -15.72 -12.90
C VAL A 17 -32.98 -14.45 -13.76
N ALA A 18 -32.73 -14.61 -15.07
CA ALA A 18 -32.65 -13.49 -16.01
C ALA A 18 -33.93 -12.63 -16.06
N GLY A 19 -35.11 -13.24 -15.83
CA GLY A 19 -36.40 -12.55 -15.86
C GLY A 19 -36.72 -11.66 -14.65
N VAL A 20 -35.90 -11.67 -13.58
CA VAL A 20 -36.16 -10.88 -12.35
C VAL A 20 -35.35 -9.58 -12.30
N LEU A 21 -34.22 -9.50 -13.01
CA LEU A 21 -33.39 -8.29 -13.08
C LEU A 21 -33.88 -7.24 -14.09
N SER A 22 -34.84 -7.56 -14.97
CA SER A 22 -35.39 -6.61 -15.96
C SER A 22 -36.56 -5.75 -15.45
N ILE A 23 -36.69 -5.52 -14.13
CA ILE A 23 -37.74 -4.67 -13.52
C ILE A 23 -37.13 -3.48 -12.78
N ALA A 24 -36.27 -2.74 -13.47
CA ALA A 24 -35.80 -1.41 -13.07
C ALA A 24 -35.52 -0.59 -14.35
N GLY A 25 -36.58 -0.21 -15.06
CA GLY A 25 -36.47 0.51 -16.33
C GLY A 25 -36.33 2.03 -16.13
N LEU A 26 -35.18 2.58 -16.52
CA LEU A 26 -35.09 3.93 -17.07
C LEU A 26 -34.84 3.84 -18.59
N SER A 27 -35.41 4.78 -19.34
CA SER A 27 -35.48 4.71 -20.81
C SER A 27 -34.44 5.60 -21.46
N LEU A 28 -33.61 5.04 -22.36
CA LEU A 28 -32.92 5.81 -23.40
C LEU A 28 -33.70 5.70 -24.72
N ALA A 29 -33.88 6.83 -25.40
CA ALA A 29 -34.55 6.90 -26.69
C ALA A 29 -33.53 6.72 -27.83
N ALA A 30 -33.70 5.67 -28.64
CA ALA A 30 -32.92 5.49 -29.86
C ALA A 30 -33.50 6.29 -31.03
N ALA A 31 -32.65 7.07 -31.72
CA ALA A 31 -33.02 7.80 -32.93
C ALA A 31 -31.93 7.71 -34.00
N ALA A 32 -32.22 6.96 -35.06
CA ALA A 32 -31.51 6.89 -36.34
C ALA A 32 -32.45 6.24 -37.38
N PRO A 33 -32.20 6.30 -38.71
CA PRO A 33 -31.10 6.98 -39.42
C PRO A 33 -31.57 7.89 -40.58
N SER A 34 -30.67 8.68 -41.16
CA SER A 34 -30.77 9.12 -42.57
C SER A 34 -29.41 9.45 -43.19
N ALA A 35 -29.23 9.08 -44.45
CA ALA A 35 -27.96 9.18 -45.19
C ALA A 35 -27.78 10.53 -45.90
N ALA A 36 -26.52 10.92 -46.19
CA ALA A 36 -26.01 11.12 -47.56
C ALA A 36 -24.64 11.82 -47.59
N ALA A 37 -23.73 11.36 -48.45
CA ALA A 37 -22.60 12.15 -48.94
C ALA A 37 -23.08 13.10 -50.07
N PRO A 38 -22.33 14.17 -50.42
CA PRO A 38 -21.24 13.98 -51.39
C PRO A 38 -20.00 14.87 -51.15
N ALA A 39 -18.95 14.60 -51.94
CA ALA A 39 -17.68 15.32 -51.93
C ALA A 39 -17.71 16.66 -52.70
N THR A 40 -16.77 17.55 -52.35
CA THR A 40 -16.21 18.57 -53.26
C THR A 40 -14.73 18.75 -53.00
N ALA A 41 -13.97 19.08 -54.05
CA ALA A 41 -12.51 19.08 -54.07
C ALA A 41 -11.87 20.44 -53.77
N ALA A 42 -10.59 20.42 -53.40
CA ALA A 42 -9.65 21.49 -53.71
C ALA A 42 -8.25 20.88 -53.98
N SER A 43 -7.82 20.84 -55.24
CA SER A 43 -6.44 20.52 -55.61
C SER A 43 -5.56 21.76 -55.49
N LEU A 44 -4.32 21.61 -55.04
CA LEU A 44 -3.23 22.51 -55.43
C LEU A 44 -1.94 21.70 -55.64
N ILE A 45 -1.41 21.83 -56.85
CA ILE A 45 -0.17 21.20 -57.34
C ILE A 45 0.85 22.33 -57.52
N ALA A 46 2.09 22.16 -57.03
CA ALA A 46 3.31 22.34 -57.84
C ALA A 46 4.60 22.26 -57.01
N ALA A 47 5.59 21.55 -57.58
CA ALA A 47 7.06 21.73 -57.50
C ALA A 47 7.72 22.05 -56.14
N GLY A 48 8.78 21.36 -55.69
CA GLY A 48 9.65 20.39 -56.36
C GLY A 48 11.03 20.97 -56.67
N ALA A 49 12.03 20.63 -55.85
CA ALA A 49 13.45 20.72 -56.16
C ALA A 49 14.28 19.89 -55.17
N SER A 50 14.89 18.80 -55.65
CA SER A 50 16.17 18.32 -55.11
C SER A 50 17.29 18.91 -55.97
N PRO A 51 18.51 19.06 -55.43
CA PRO A 51 19.54 18.17 -55.95
C PRO A 51 20.55 17.65 -54.91
N THR A 52 21.03 16.44 -55.21
CA THR A 52 22.29 15.85 -54.76
C THR A 52 23.50 16.81 -54.79
N SER A 53 24.43 16.67 -53.85
CA SER A 53 25.74 16.03 -54.15
C SER A 53 26.69 16.04 -52.93
N ALA A 54 27.46 14.95 -52.77
CA ALA A 54 28.54 14.85 -51.79
C ALA A 54 29.87 15.31 -52.40
N GLN A 55 30.70 16.00 -51.61
CA GLN A 55 32.15 16.09 -51.84
C GLN A 55 32.89 16.10 -50.50
N SER A 56 33.93 15.27 -50.39
CA SER A 56 34.90 15.36 -49.28
C SER A 56 35.94 16.44 -49.57
N GLN A 57 36.43 17.10 -48.52
CA GLN A 57 37.70 17.81 -48.56
C GLN A 57 38.33 17.91 -47.16
N ALA A 58 39.65 18.08 -47.13
CA ALA A 58 40.50 17.71 -46.01
C ALA A 58 40.68 18.80 -44.94
N ARG A 59 41.18 18.37 -43.77
CA ARG A 59 41.66 19.18 -42.64
C ARG A 59 42.46 20.42 -43.09
N ALA A 60 42.17 21.54 -42.43
CA ALA A 60 43.11 22.63 -42.20
C ALA A 60 42.94 23.08 -40.74
N GLU A 61 44.02 23.08 -39.96
CA GLU A 61 44.01 23.60 -38.60
C GLU A 61 43.83 25.12 -38.61
N VAL A 62 42.88 25.62 -37.81
CA VAL A 62 42.70 27.04 -37.52
C VAL A 62 42.95 27.23 -36.03
N PRO A 63 43.87 28.12 -35.62
CA PRO A 63 44.07 28.40 -34.20
C PRO A 63 42.86 29.17 -33.66
N PHE A 64 42.21 28.63 -32.62
CA PHE A 64 41.08 29.27 -31.97
C PHE A 64 41.51 30.59 -31.30
N PRO A 65 40.73 31.68 -31.41
CA PRO A 65 41.01 32.91 -30.68
C PRO A 65 40.74 32.71 -29.18
N PRO A 66 41.48 33.37 -28.28
CA PRO A 66 41.35 33.18 -26.83
C PRO A 66 39.96 33.59 -26.29
N GLU A 67 39.24 34.46 -27.00
CA GLU A 67 37.85 34.80 -26.68
C GLU A 67 36.88 33.61 -26.88
N LEU A 68 37.19 32.65 -27.77
CA LEU A 68 36.38 31.43 -27.90
C LEU A 68 36.68 30.43 -26.78
N LEU A 69 37.93 30.36 -26.30
CA LEU A 69 38.25 29.59 -25.08
C LEU A 69 37.56 30.20 -23.85
N ALA A 70 37.53 31.53 -23.73
CA ALA A 70 36.81 32.21 -22.65
C ALA A 70 35.28 32.02 -22.75
N MET A 71 34.72 31.90 -23.96
CA MET A 71 33.29 31.63 -24.15
C MET A 71 32.92 30.15 -24.02
N MET A 72 33.87 29.22 -24.22
CA MET A 72 33.72 27.80 -23.88
C MET A 72 33.91 27.54 -22.37
N ALA A 73 34.68 28.38 -21.68
CA ALA A 73 34.83 28.37 -20.22
C ALA A 73 33.76 29.20 -19.48
N ALA A 74 32.74 29.70 -20.18
CA ALA A 74 31.64 30.49 -19.62
C ALA A 74 30.26 29.95 -20.06
N ASN A 75 30.21 28.68 -20.47
CA ASN A 75 28.99 27.98 -20.88
C ASN A 75 28.89 26.56 -20.30
N THR A 76 29.68 26.25 -19.27
CA THR A 76 29.28 25.28 -18.26
C THR A 76 28.18 25.94 -17.43
N LYS A 77 26.97 25.40 -17.52
CA LYS A 77 25.91 25.65 -16.54
C LYS A 77 26.50 25.25 -15.18
N GLU A 78 26.60 26.17 -14.23
CA GLU A 78 27.14 25.88 -12.91
C GLU A 78 26.18 24.92 -12.18
N ASP A 79 26.73 23.84 -11.62
CA ASP A 79 26.17 22.97 -10.59
C ASP A 79 24.76 22.37 -10.79
N ASP A 80 24.42 21.84 -11.98
CA ASP A 80 23.40 20.77 -12.06
C ASP A 80 23.96 19.55 -11.31
N THR A 81 23.44 19.34 -10.09
CA THR A 81 23.81 18.25 -9.18
C THR A 81 22.77 17.14 -9.36
N SER A 82 23.18 15.89 -9.55
CA SER A 82 22.21 14.78 -9.76
C SER A 82 21.39 14.50 -8.50
N ALA A 83 20.23 13.84 -8.65
CA ALA A 83 19.40 13.49 -7.50
C ALA A 83 20.13 12.49 -6.58
N VAL A 84 20.94 11.60 -7.16
CA VAL A 84 21.91 10.73 -6.45
C VAL A 84 22.87 11.55 -5.59
N GLN A 85 23.55 12.54 -6.17
CA GLN A 85 24.52 13.38 -5.44
C GLN A 85 23.85 14.17 -4.31
N GLU A 86 22.62 14.66 -4.49
CA GLU A 86 21.86 15.33 -3.41
C GLU A 86 21.43 14.37 -2.30
N PHE A 87 21.00 13.15 -2.64
CA PHE A 87 20.65 12.11 -1.67
C PHE A 87 21.88 11.67 -0.86
N GLY A 88 23.01 11.40 -1.53
CA GLY A 88 24.29 11.10 -0.88
C GLY A 88 24.79 12.24 0.01
N ALA A 89 24.65 13.50 -0.43
CA ALA A 89 25.00 14.68 0.37
C ALA A 89 24.13 14.85 1.63
N CYS A 90 22.87 14.39 1.59
CA CYS A 90 21.98 14.33 2.76
C CYS A 90 22.45 13.28 3.79
N LEU A 91 22.82 12.08 3.34
CA LEU A 91 23.36 11.02 4.21
C LEU A 91 24.71 11.43 4.82
N ASN A 92 25.60 12.00 4.00
CA ASN A 92 26.88 12.54 4.47
C ASN A 92 26.71 13.74 5.43
N GLY A 93 25.58 14.45 5.35
CA GLY A 93 25.14 15.49 6.29
C GLY A 93 24.66 14.98 7.65
N GLY A 94 24.52 13.66 7.84
CA GLY A 94 24.02 13.05 9.08
C GLY A 94 22.54 12.64 9.04
N GLY A 95 21.92 12.61 7.86
CA GLY A 95 20.54 12.12 7.72
C GLY A 95 20.46 10.59 7.65
N GLU A 96 19.33 10.03 8.09
CA GLU A 96 19.01 8.59 7.98
C GLU A 96 18.20 8.34 6.70
N ALA A 97 18.44 7.22 6.02
CA ALA A 97 17.79 6.93 4.73
C ALA A 97 16.42 6.25 4.90
N ASP A 98 15.43 6.72 4.13
CA ASP A 98 14.19 6.00 3.83
C ASP A 98 14.16 5.67 2.34
N LEU A 99 14.21 4.38 2.00
CA LEU A 99 14.18 3.90 0.62
C LEU A 99 13.00 2.97 0.38
N LEU A 100 12.12 3.36 -0.55
CA LEU A 100 10.97 2.56 -0.98
C LEU A 100 11.24 1.96 -2.36
N LEU A 101 11.42 0.65 -2.43
CA LEU A 101 11.48 -0.09 -3.68
C LEU A 101 10.06 -0.30 -4.21
N LEU A 102 9.76 0.24 -5.39
CA LEU A 102 8.43 0.23 -6.01
C LEU A 102 8.47 -0.54 -7.33
N VAL A 103 8.07 -1.81 -7.32
CA VAL A 103 8.30 -2.73 -8.44
C VAL A 103 7.01 -3.04 -9.20
N ASP A 104 7.01 -2.86 -10.53
CA ASP A 104 5.90 -3.33 -11.37
C ASP A 104 5.77 -4.86 -11.31
N GLU A 105 4.54 -5.36 -11.31
CA GLU A 105 4.18 -6.77 -11.46
C GLU A 105 3.25 -7.05 -12.65
N SER A 106 3.07 -6.07 -13.54
CA SER A 106 2.26 -6.13 -14.75
C SER A 106 2.61 -7.34 -15.65
N SER A 107 1.61 -7.82 -16.39
CA SER A 107 1.75 -9.06 -17.19
C SER A 107 2.65 -8.94 -18.44
N SER A 108 3.14 -7.74 -18.78
CA SER A 108 4.17 -7.52 -19.81
C SER A 108 5.53 -8.09 -19.39
N LEU A 109 5.84 -8.09 -18.08
CA LEU A 109 7.08 -8.61 -17.49
C LEU A 109 7.39 -10.06 -17.85
N ALA A 110 6.36 -10.88 -18.12
CA ALA A 110 6.55 -12.24 -18.62
C ALA A 110 7.25 -12.33 -20.00
N THR A 111 7.43 -11.19 -20.69
CA THR A 111 8.09 -11.08 -22.01
C THR A 111 9.34 -10.18 -21.97
N THR A 112 9.30 -9.10 -21.20
CA THR A 112 10.37 -8.09 -21.05
C THR A 112 11.37 -8.45 -19.95
N ASP A 113 10.92 -9.08 -18.85
CA ASP A 113 11.80 -9.61 -17.79
C ASP A 113 11.60 -11.13 -17.59
N PRO A 114 11.85 -11.97 -18.62
CA PRO A 114 11.70 -13.43 -18.52
C PRO A 114 12.78 -14.09 -17.64
N GLY A 115 13.81 -13.33 -17.24
CA GLY A 115 14.90 -13.77 -16.37
C GLY A 115 14.70 -13.42 -14.88
N ALA A 116 13.74 -12.56 -14.55
CA ALA A 116 13.61 -11.91 -13.24
C ALA A 116 14.81 -11.00 -12.87
N ALA A 117 15.45 -10.39 -13.87
CA ALA A 117 16.58 -9.48 -13.73
C ALA A 117 16.29 -8.31 -12.78
N ARG A 118 15.03 -7.84 -12.68
CA ARG A 118 14.65 -6.80 -11.70
C ARG A 118 14.80 -7.28 -10.25
N ALA A 119 14.58 -8.56 -9.98
CA ALA A 119 14.74 -9.15 -8.65
C ALA A 119 16.21 -9.37 -8.31
N ASP A 120 17.00 -9.89 -9.25
CA ASP A 120 18.45 -10.06 -9.08
C ASP A 120 19.13 -8.70 -8.85
N SER A 121 18.77 -7.70 -9.64
CA SER A 121 19.38 -6.36 -9.57
C SER A 121 18.93 -5.57 -8.32
N ALA A 122 17.67 -5.70 -7.90
CA ALA A 122 17.22 -5.17 -6.60
C ALA A 122 17.92 -5.87 -5.43
N SER A 123 18.22 -7.17 -5.55
CA SER A 123 18.99 -7.92 -4.54
C SER A 123 20.46 -7.51 -4.49
N TYR A 124 21.06 -7.13 -5.62
CA TYR A 124 22.39 -6.53 -5.70
C TYR A 124 22.41 -5.16 -5.00
N PHE A 125 21.51 -4.26 -5.38
CA PHE A 125 21.40 -2.92 -4.79
C PHE A 125 21.21 -2.93 -3.26
N VAL A 126 20.39 -3.83 -2.74
CA VAL A 126 20.22 -3.98 -1.28
C VAL A 126 21.46 -4.60 -0.61
N GLY A 127 22.29 -5.34 -1.35
CA GLY A 127 23.63 -5.75 -0.92
C GLY A 127 24.56 -4.54 -0.76
N GLU A 128 24.74 -3.74 -1.81
CA GLU A 128 25.56 -2.52 -1.80
C GLU A 128 25.16 -1.56 -0.67
N LEU A 129 23.86 -1.36 -0.46
CA LEU A 129 23.35 -0.55 0.66
C LEU A 129 23.66 -1.17 2.03
N ALA A 130 23.66 -2.50 2.16
CA ALA A 130 23.98 -3.18 3.42
C ALA A 130 25.48 -3.09 3.74
N ASP A 131 26.34 -3.17 2.72
CA ASP A 131 27.77 -2.98 2.87
C ASP A 131 28.09 -1.52 3.24
N TYR A 132 27.44 -0.52 2.60
CA TYR A 132 27.50 0.89 3.02
C TYR A 132 27.15 1.09 4.51
N VAL A 133 26.07 0.46 5.01
CA VAL A 133 25.69 0.53 6.44
C VAL A 133 26.75 -0.14 7.32
N SER A 134 27.24 -1.32 6.92
CA SER A 134 28.21 -2.12 7.67
C SER A 134 29.57 -1.44 7.82
N GLU A 135 29.98 -0.63 6.85
CA GLU A 135 31.20 0.20 6.90
C GLU A 135 31.05 1.47 7.76
N GLY A 136 29.91 1.63 8.44
CA GLY A 136 29.61 2.79 9.28
C GLY A 136 29.01 3.97 8.52
N GLY A 137 28.31 3.69 7.41
CA GLY A 137 27.34 4.60 6.81
C GLY A 137 26.15 4.88 7.74
N GLN A 138 25.25 5.75 7.29
CA GLN A 138 24.05 6.09 8.06
C GLN A 138 23.02 4.95 8.07
N PRO A 139 22.16 4.85 9.10
CA PRO A 139 21.04 3.90 9.10
C PRO A 139 20.17 4.03 7.84
N VAL A 140 19.78 2.88 7.28
CA VAL A 140 18.88 2.76 6.13
C VAL A 140 17.66 1.94 6.54
N ASP A 141 16.45 2.49 6.36
CA ASP A 141 15.18 1.75 6.43
C ASP A 141 14.68 1.46 5.00
N LEU A 142 14.31 0.21 4.73
CA LEU A 142 13.77 -0.24 3.44
C LEU A 142 12.29 -0.66 3.53
N GLN A 143 11.50 -0.29 2.52
CA GLN A 143 10.18 -0.87 2.22
C GLN A 143 10.17 -1.43 0.79
N LEU A 144 9.46 -2.55 0.57
CA LEU A 144 9.21 -3.12 -0.75
C LEU A 144 7.71 -3.16 -1.04
N ASP A 145 7.30 -2.36 -2.01
CA ASP A 145 5.95 -2.30 -2.54
C ASP A 145 5.95 -2.83 -3.99
N VAL A 146 4.84 -3.47 -4.39
CA VAL A 146 4.57 -3.82 -5.79
C VAL A 146 3.33 -3.11 -6.31
N PHE A 147 3.26 -2.88 -7.61
CA PHE A 147 2.09 -2.28 -8.23
C PHE A 147 1.71 -2.93 -9.56
N ALA A 148 0.41 -2.91 -9.84
CA ALA A 148 -0.16 -3.19 -11.17
C ALA A 148 -1.50 -2.46 -11.32
N HIS A 149 -2.61 -3.11 -10.98
CA HIS A 149 -3.95 -2.48 -10.92
C HIS A 149 -4.27 -1.80 -9.57
N SER A 150 -3.43 -2.10 -8.57
CA SER A 150 -3.40 -1.60 -7.20
C SER A 150 -1.93 -1.57 -6.75
N ALA A 151 -1.62 -0.90 -5.64
CA ALA A 151 -0.33 -1.02 -4.97
C ALA A 151 -0.47 -1.87 -3.69
N GLU A 152 0.51 -2.75 -3.42
CA GLU A 152 0.55 -3.63 -2.25
C GLU A 152 1.95 -3.66 -1.62
N THR A 153 2.04 -3.46 -0.30
CA THR A 153 3.29 -3.65 0.44
C THR A 153 3.59 -5.12 0.65
N LEU A 154 4.71 -5.59 0.08
CA LEU A 154 5.24 -6.95 0.31
C LEU A 154 6.04 -7.03 1.60
N MET A 155 6.87 -6.01 1.85
CA MET A 155 7.72 -5.91 3.03
C MET A 155 7.59 -4.50 3.61
N PRO A 156 7.05 -4.32 4.82
CA PRO A 156 6.97 -3.01 5.45
C PRO A 156 8.36 -2.52 5.87
N TRP A 157 8.46 -1.21 6.15
CA TRP A 157 9.64 -0.55 6.71
C TRP A 157 10.44 -1.44 7.68
N SER A 158 11.65 -1.79 7.25
CA SER A 158 12.59 -2.68 7.93
C SER A 158 13.99 -2.10 7.85
N ALA A 159 14.66 -1.94 9.01
CA ALA A 159 16.04 -1.50 9.06
C ALA A 159 16.96 -2.49 8.32
N LEU A 160 17.88 -1.98 7.52
CA LEU A 160 18.87 -2.75 6.78
C LEU A 160 20.11 -2.99 7.67
N ASP A 161 20.36 -4.25 8.01
CA ASP A 161 21.54 -4.70 8.74
C ASP A 161 21.88 -6.17 8.39
N ASP A 162 23.06 -6.65 8.82
CA ASP A 162 23.53 -8.04 8.68
C ASP A 162 22.46 -9.13 9.00
N SER A 163 21.54 -8.82 9.92
CA SER A 163 20.53 -9.77 10.41
C SER A 163 19.21 -9.68 9.65
N SER A 164 18.89 -8.56 9.02
CA SER A 164 17.70 -8.36 8.19
C SER A 164 17.94 -8.64 6.70
N LEU A 165 19.16 -8.40 6.19
CA LEU A 165 19.53 -8.50 4.77
C LEU A 165 18.98 -9.76 4.08
N SER A 166 19.22 -10.95 4.64
CA SER A 166 18.72 -12.21 4.08
C SER A 166 17.19 -12.32 4.00
N GLY A 167 16.46 -11.72 4.95
CA GLY A 167 15.00 -11.68 4.94
C GLY A 167 14.44 -10.66 3.93
N ILE A 168 15.19 -9.59 3.67
CA ILE A 168 14.88 -8.60 2.64
C ILE A 168 15.11 -9.23 1.25
N GLN A 169 16.26 -9.89 1.04
CA GLN A 169 16.57 -10.63 -0.18
C GLN A 169 15.58 -11.79 -0.44
N ASP A 170 15.19 -12.55 0.58
CA ASP A 170 14.11 -13.56 0.48
C ASP A 170 12.77 -12.93 0.02
N SER A 171 12.49 -11.69 0.41
CA SER A 171 11.27 -10.96 0.01
C SER A 171 11.36 -10.46 -1.44
N ILE A 172 12.51 -9.90 -1.85
CA ILE A 172 12.82 -9.50 -3.22
C ILE A 172 12.76 -10.69 -4.17
N ALA A 173 13.26 -11.86 -3.77
CA ALA A 173 13.20 -13.08 -4.58
C ALA A 173 11.77 -13.51 -4.95
N THR A 174 10.74 -13.10 -4.18
CA THR A 174 9.33 -13.38 -4.52
C THR A 174 8.84 -12.62 -5.75
N LEU A 175 9.52 -11.53 -6.15
CA LEU A 175 9.20 -10.77 -7.35
C LEU A 175 9.31 -11.63 -8.62
N ALA A 176 10.21 -12.62 -8.65
CA ALA A 176 10.42 -13.48 -9.82
C ALA A 176 9.14 -14.20 -10.30
N ASP A 177 8.22 -14.53 -9.39
CA ASP A 177 6.93 -15.16 -9.69
C ASP A 177 5.78 -14.15 -9.94
N ARG A 178 5.99 -12.84 -9.68
CA ARG A 178 4.98 -11.76 -9.80
C ARG A 178 5.07 -11.06 -11.16
N VAL A 179 4.39 -11.64 -12.15
CA VAL A 179 4.32 -11.19 -13.56
C VAL A 179 2.92 -11.39 -14.17
N ASP A 180 1.86 -11.27 -13.36
CA ASP A 180 0.46 -11.47 -13.78
C ASP A 180 -0.50 -10.30 -13.46
N GLY A 181 0.07 -9.14 -13.12
CA GLY A 181 -0.66 -7.89 -12.89
C GLY A 181 -1.47 -7.40 -14.09
N PHE A 182 -2.65 -6.85 -13.83
CA PHE A 182 -3.66 -6.56 -14.86
C PHE A 182 -3.53 -5.18 -15.53
N ASP A 183 -2.99 -4.17 -14.85
CA ASP A 183 -2.72 -2.81 -15.37
C ASP A 183 -1.26 -2.43 -15.04
N THR A 184 -0.81 -1.29 -15.56
CA THR A 184 0.43 -0.59 -15.13
C THR A 184 0.03 0.80 -14.62
N ASP A 185 -0.49 0.87 -13.38
CA ASP A 185 -1.07 2.09 -12.77
C ASP A 185 -0.06 2.88 -11.93
N TYR A 186 0.72 3.75 -12.60
CA TYR A 186 1.67 4.64 -11.92
C TYR A 186 1.01 5.62 -10.94
N TRP A 187 -0.24 6.03 -11.16
CA TRP A 187 -0.90 6.98 -10.27
C TRP A 187 -1.11 6.33 -8.90
N THR A 188 -1.65 5.12 -8.87
CA THR A 188 -1.90 4.38 -7.62
C THR A 188 -0.60 3.97 -6.94
N ALA A 189 0.43 3.65 -7.72
CA ALA A 189 1.78 3.33 -7.22
C ALA A 189 2.42 4.53 -6.49
N LEU A 190 2.41 5.71 -7.13
CA LEU A 190 3.01 6.93 -6.59
C LEU A 190 2.19 7.55 -5.44
N ASP A 191 0.86 7.48 -5.46
CA ASP A 191 -0.03 7.92 -4.37
C ASP A 191 0.12 7.04 -3.12
N ALA A 192 0.25 5.71 -3.30
CA ALA A 192 0.56 4.81 -2.19
C ALA A 192 1.95 5.09 -1.60
N SER A 193 2.96 5.24 -2.47
CA SER A 193 4.34 5.54 -2.07
C SER A 193 4.44 6.86 -1.30
N GLN A 194 3.83 7.94 -1.81
CA GLN A 194 3.78 9.24 -1.12
C GLN A 194 3.27 9.09 0.32
N ARG A 195 2.17 8.35 0.53
CA ARG A 195 1.61 8.15 1.87
C ARG A 195 2.52 7.31 2.76
N ALA A 196 3.20 6.31 2.22
CA ALA A 196 4.16 5.52 2.97
C ALA A 196 5.37 6.37 3.42
N MET A 197 5.92 7.18 2.52
CA MET A 197 7.03 8.11 2.83
C MET A 197 6.62 9.19 3.85
N ASN A 198 5.45 9.82 3.67
CA ASN A 198 4.93 10.83 4.59
C ASN A 198 4.64 10.24 5.99
N ALA A 199 4.04 9.04 6.05
CA ALA A 199 3.79 8.35 7.32
C ALA A 199 5.10 8.00 8.03
N LYS A 200 6.14 7.63 7.27
CA LYS A 200 7.48 7.33 7.79
C LYS A 200 8.22 8.58 8.29
N ALA A 201 8.14 9.69 7.55
CA ALA A 201 8.69 10.98 7.97
C ALA A 201 8.07 11.45 9.30
N ALA A 202 6.75 11.26 9.48
CA ALA A 202 6.04 11.61 10.71
C ALA A 202 6.48 10.78 11.94
N GLU A 203 7.16 9.64 11.79
CA GLU A 203 7.74 8.90 12.92
C GLU A 203 8.92 9.64 13.57
N SER A 204 9.59 10.54 12.83
CA SER A 204 10.88 11.13 13.17
C SER A 204 10.85 12.66 13.37
N ALA A 205 9.73 13.21 13.83
CA ALA A 205 9.55 14.67 14.00
C ALA A 205 10.58 15.37 14.93
N ASP A 206 11.21 14.64 15.86
CA ASP A 206 12.30 15.10 16.73
C ASP A 206 13.67 14.40 16.41
N GLY A 207 13.77 13.72 15.26
CA GLY A 207 14.91 12.90 14.86
C GLY A 207 15.96 13.63 14.00
N PRO A 208 17.01 12.92 13.54
CA PRO A 208 17.88 13.41 12.47
C PRO A 208 17.07 13.59 11.16
N PRO A 209 17.58 14.39 10.20
CA PRO A 209 16.94 14.54 8.89
C PRO A 209 16.71 13.17 8.23
N ARG A 210 15.56 12.98 7.58
CA ARG A 210 15.29 11.77 6.79
C ARG A 210 15.56 12.05 5.31
N CYS A 211 16.48 11.30 4.72
CA CYS A 211 16.78 11.35 3.30
C CYS A 211 15.85 10.36 2.59
N GLN A 212 14.81 10.86 1.91
CA GLN A 212 13.72 10.05 1.40
C GLN A 212 13.82 9.84 -0.11
N ALA A 213 13.77 8.59 -0.59
CA ALA A 213 13.72 8.29 -2.01
C ALA A 213 12.88 7.06 -2.37
N ILE A 214 12.34 7.06 -3.59
CA ILE A 214 11.60 5.96 -4.21
C ILE A 214 12.44 5.41 -5.36
N VAL A 215 12.69 4.10 -5.40
CA VAL A 215 13.36 3.43 -6.52
C VAL A 215 12.31 2.63 -7.27
N MET A 216 11.90 3.10 -8.46
CA MET A 216 10.75 2.60 -9.21
C MET A 216 11.16 1.81 -10.46
N PHE A 217 10.57 0.63 -10.64
CA PHE A 217 10.79 -0.24 -11.79
C PHE A 217 9.53 -0.35 -12.62
N SER A 218 9.65 -0.24 -13.95
CA SER A 218 8.60 -0.67 -14.87
C SER A 218 9.18 -1.03 -16.24
N ASP A 219 8.53 -1.97 -16.92
CA ASP A 219 8.80 -2.34 -18.31
C ASP A 219 7.83 -1.71 -19.31
N GLY A 220 6.86 -0.95 -18.82
CA GLY A 220 5.67 -0.58 -19.56
C GLY A 220 5.43 0.92 -19.66
N GLN A 221 4.33 1.25 -20.34
CA GLN A 221 3.71 2.57 -20.26
C GLN A 221 2.67 2.57 -19.15
N LEU A 222 2.33 3.77 -18.64
CA LEU A 222 1.10 3.99 -17.90
C LEU A 222 -0.09 3.50 -18.75
N ASP A 223 -0.69 2.36 -18.39
CA ASP A 223 -1.74 1.71 -19.19
C ASP A 223 -2.79 1.00 -18.34
N TYR A 224 -4.00 0.91 -18.88
CA TYR A 224 -5.18 0.36 -18.22
C TYR A 224 -5.94 -0.54 -19.19
N PHE A 225 -6.40 -1.69 -18.73
CA PHE A 225 -7.11 -2.62 -19.61
C PHE A 225 -8.63 -2.60 -19.38
N PRO A 226 -9.48 -2.74 -20.42
CA PRO A 226 -10.92 -2.79 -20.23
C PRO A 226 -11.33 -4.07 -19.49
N ARG A 227 -12.11 -3.93 -18.40
CA ARG A 227 -12.71 -5.06 -17.66
C ARG A 227 -13.95 -5.55 -18.41
N THR A 228 -13.73 -6.41 -19.39
CA THR A 228 -14.73 -6.93 -20.32
C THR A 228 -15.65 -8.00 -19.72
N THR A 229 -15.20 -8.73 -18.69
CA THR A 229 -16.00 -9.77 -18.02
C THR A 229 -16.53 -9.32 -16.64
N PRO A 230 -17.70 -9.81 -16.19
CA PRO A 230 -18.18 -9.56 -14.83
C PRO A 230 -17.21 -10.00 -13.73
N GLU A 231 -16.40 -11.03 -14.02
CA GLU A 231 -15.34 -11.53 -13.15
C GLU A 231 -14.20 -10.50 -13.02
N GLU A 232 -13.67 -9.96 -14.13
CA GLU A 232 -12.69 -8.86 -14.13
C GLU A 232 -13.21 -7.62 -13.38
N GLN A 233 -14.47 -7.23 -13.64
CA GLN A 233 -15.12 -6.07 -13.00
C GLN A 233 -15.27 -6.26 -11.48
N GLN A 234 -15.47 -7.49 -11.02
CA GLN A 234 -15.54 -7.80 -9.59
C GLN A 234 -14.16 -7.86 -8.94
N GLN A 235 -13.13 -8.30 -9.65
CA GLN A 235 -11.78 -8.49 -9.12
C GLN A 235 -10.99 -7.18 -9.09
N TYR A 236 -10.95 -6.43 -10.19
CA TYR A 236 -10.06 -5.28 -10.39
C TYR A 236 -10.76 -3.92 -10.29
N GLY A 237 -12.06 -3.91 -9.98
CA GLY A 237 -12.91 -2.72 -10.02
C GLY A 237 -13.12 -2.15 -11.43
N THR A 238 -13.99 -1.15 -11.54
CA THR A 238 -14.36 -0.52 -12.81
C THR A 238 -14.21 1.00 -12.84
N GLU A 239 -13.84 1.64 -11.73
CA GLU A 239 -13.57 3.08 -11.64
C GLU A 239 -12.25 3.26 -10.87
N LYS A 240 -11.53 4.35 -11.14
CA LYS A 240 -10.29 4.75 -10.45
C LYS A 240 -10.48 6.10 -9.75
N PRO A 241 -9.82 6.38 -8.61
CA PRO A 241 -10.11 7.57 -7.79
C PRO A 241 -9.83 8.91 -8.49
N PHE A 242 -8.86 8.94 -9.41
CA PHE A 242 -8.48 10.08 -10.26
C PHE A 242 -9.33 10.23 -11.54
N ALA A 243 -10.18 9.25 -11.86
CA ALA A 243 -11.06 9.26 -13.04
C ALA A 243 -12.55 9.03 -12.64
N PRO A 244 -13.13 9.90 -11.79
CA PRO A 244 -14.43 9.66 -11.18
C PRO A 244 -15.56 9.58 -12.21
N GLY A 245 -16.29 8.46 -12.23
CA GLY A 245 -17.42 8.20 -13.11
C GLY A 245 -17.05 7.64 -14.50
N VAL A 246 -15.77 7.43 -14.79
CA VAL A 246 -15.30 6.73 -16.00
C VAL A 246 -15.25 5.23 -15.72
N GLN A 247 -16.04 4.46 -16.48
CA GLN A 247 -16.23 3.02 -16.25
C GLN A 247 -15.35 2.19 -17.19
N LEU A 248 -14.25 1.65 -16.67
CA LEU A 248 -13.21 0.79 -17.30
C LEU A 248 -13.78 -0.52 -17.89
N THR A 249 -14.66 -0.40 -18.87
CA THR A 249 -15.41 -1.52 -19.49
C THR A 249 -15.33 -1.51 -21.02
N THR A 250 -14.74 -0.47 -21.60
CA THR A 250 -14.40 -0.34 -23.03
C THR A 250 -13.00 0.26 -23.17
N GLN A 251 -12.38 0.13 -24.34
CA GLN A 251 -11.04 0.69 -24.59
C GLN A 251 -11.05 2.22 -24.47
N GLU A 252 -12.09 2.88 -24.99
CA GLU A 252 -12.20 4.34 -24.95
C GLU A 252 -12.25 4.88 -23.50
N ALA A 253 -12.83 4.11 -22.57
CA ALA A 253 -12.83 4.45 -21.15
C ALA A 253 -11.48 4.18 -20.48
N ALA A 254 -10.71 3.20 -20.96
CA ALA A 254 -9.34 2.97 -20.52
C ALA A 254 -8.40 4.08 -21.00
N ASP A 255 -8.50 4.47 -22.27
CA ASP A 255 -7.76 5.62 -22.84
C ASP A 255 -8.09 6.92 -22.06
N GLU A 256 -9.36 7.14 -21.69
CA GLU A 256 -9.80 8.28 -20.87
C GLU A 256 -9.23 8.26 -19.44
N VAL A 257 -9.20 7.09 -18.79
CA VAL A 257 -8.58 6.90 -17.46
C VAL A 257 -7.06 7.10 -17.52
N ARG A 258 -6.41 6.65 -18.60
CA ARG A 258 -4.98 6.82 -18.84
C ARG A 258 -4.58 8.29 -18.96
N GLU A 259 -5.33 9.07 -19.74
CA GLU A 259 -5.12 10.53 -19.82
C GLU A 259 -5.47 11.24 -18.51
N ALA A 260 -6.48 10.78 -17.75
CA ALA A 260 -6.78 11.33 -16.43
C ALA A 260 -5.63 11.12 -15.44
N ALA A 261 -5.07 9.90 -15.36
CA ALA A 261 -3.89 9.59 -14.57
C ALA A 261 -2.69 10.47 -14.96
N ARG A 262 -2.35 10.48 -16.26
CA ARG A 262 -1.26 11.31 -16.80
C ARG A 262 -1.43 12.79 -16.45
N ASN A 263 -2.62 13.34 -16.60
CA ASN A 263 -2.87 14.74 -16.29
C ASN A 263 -2.80 15.06 -14.79
N ASP A 264 -3.26 14.20 -13.89
CA ASP A 264 -3.16 14.48 -12.44
C ASP A 264 -1.75 14.23 -11.87
N ILE A 265 -0.96 13.33 -12.48
CA ILE A 265 0.47 13.22 -12.16
C ILE A 265 1.22 14.47 -12.61
N CYS A 266 0.99 14.91 -13.85
CA CYS A 266 1.87 15.86 -14.56
C CYS A 266 1.37 17.30 -14.69
N ARG A 267 0.19 17.66 -14.18
CA ARG A 267 -0.23 19.06 -14.06
C ARG A 267 0.64 19.81 -13.04
N ASP A 268 0.62 21.14 -13.12
CA ASP A 268 1.14 22.03 -12.07
C ASP A 268 0.55 21.64 -10.70
N GLY A 269 1.41 21.41 -9.71
CA GLY A 269 1.04 20.94 -8.38
C GLY A 269 0.45 19.52 -8.33
N GLY A 270 0.61 18.73 -9.39
CA GLY A 270 0.20 17.33 -9.52
C GLY A 270 1.00 16.38 -8.64
N LEU A 271 0.75 15.07 -8.77
CA LEU A 271 1.37 14.06 -7.91
C LEU A 271 2.92 14.10 -7.95
N ALA A 272 3.52 14.38 -9.11
CA ALA A 272 4.97 14.53 -9.25
C ALA A 272 5.51 15.77 -8.50
N ASP A 273 4.82 16.91 -8.59
CA ASP A 273 5.16 18.12 -7.82
C ASP A 273 4.93 17.92 -6.31
N GLN A 274 3.94 17.12 -5.89
CA GLN A 274 3.72 16.78 -4.48
C GLN A 274 4.86 15.94 -3.90
N LEU A 275 5.35 14.92 -4.63
CA LEU A 275 6.55 14.16 -4.23
C LEU A 275 7.79 15.07 -4.16
N THR A 276 8.01 15.88 -5.21
CA THR A 276 9.14 16.82 -5.28
C THR A 276 9.14 17.81 -4.12
N SER A 277 8.00 18.44 -3.82
CA SER A 277 7.86 19.41 -2.73
C SER A 277 7.87 18.80 -1.33
N SER A 278 7.68 17.48 -1.20
CA SER A 278 7.94 16.74 0.03
C SER A 278 9.42 16.34 0.21
N GLY A 279 10.30 16.69 -0.73
CA GLY A 279 11.73 16.35 -0.68
C GLY A 279 12.04 14.89 -1.03
N ILE A 280 11.08 14.15 -1.59
CA ILE A 280 11.23 12.75 -1.96
C ILE A 280 11.87 12.67 -3.35
N LYS A 281 13.07 12.09 -3.45
CA LYS A 281 13.72 11.81 -4.74
C LYS A 281 13.09 10.58 -5.41
N ILE A 282 13.12 10.53 -6.74
CA ILE A 282 12.65 9.36 -7.50
C ILE A 282 13.78 8.85 -8.38
N PHE A 283 14.12 7.57 -8.30
CA PHE A 283 15.05 6.92 -9.22
C PHE A 283 14.24 5.97 -10.10
N GLY A 284 14.20 6.23 -11.41
CA GLY A 284 13.37 5.48 -12.34
C GLY A 284 14.19 4.48 -13.16
N ILE A 285 13.78 3.22 -13.18
CA ILE A 285 14.45 2.16 -13.93
C ILE A 285 13.46 1.61 -14.98
N GLY A 286 13.70 1.97 -16.23
CA GLY A 286 12.96 1.46 -17.39
C GLY A 286 13.55 0.14 -17.90
N LEU A 287 12.72 -0.91 -17.96
CA LEU A 287 13.12 -2.25 -18.40
C LEU A 287 12.77 -2.45 -19.89
N SER A 288 13.75 -2.43 -20.80
CA SER A 288 13.48 -2.58 -22.24
C SER A 288 14.36 -3.62 -22.93
N VAL A 289 13.77 -4.71 -23.42
CA VAL A 289 14.49 -5.73 -24.22
C VAL A 289 14.73 -5.33 -25.68
N ASP A 290 14.25 -4.16 -26.10
CA ASP A 290 14.47 -3.61 -27.44
C ASP A 290 14.83 -2.11 -27.33
N PRO A 291 16.00 -1.66 -27.83
CA PRO A 291 16.32 -0.24 -27.85
C PRO A 291 15.45 0.56 -28.84
N GLU A 292 14.72 -0.07 -29.77
CA GLU A 292 13.74 0.63 -30.61
C GLU A 292 12.46 1.05 -29.83
N THR A 293 12.21 0.52 -28.62
CA THR A 293 11.09 0.93 -27.75
C THR A 293 11.47 1.95 -26.67
N ALA A 294 12.68 2.52 -26.69
CA ALA A 294 13.11 3.54 -25.72
C ALA A 294 12.14 4.73 -25.59
N SER A 295 11.53 5.19 -26.70
CA SER A 295 10.57 6.30 -26.69
C SER A 295 9.23 5.98 -26.00
N GLU A 296 9.03 4.75 -25.52
CA GLU A 296 7.87 4.39 -24.70
C GLU A 296 8.05 4.83 -23.24
N PHE A 297 9.29 5.10 -22.81
CA PHE A 297 9.61 5.53 -21.44
C PHE A 297 9.59 7.05 -21.22
N GLU A 298 9.39 7.87 -22.25
CA GLU A 298 9.40 9.35 -22.19
C GLU A 298 8.48 9.92 -21.10
N LEU A 299 7.30 9.32 -20.88
CA LEU A 299 6.40 9.73 -19.80
C LEU A 299 6.95 9.35 -18.41
N PHE A 300 7.58 8.17 -18.28
CA PHE A 300 8.17 7.74 -17.01
C PHE A 300 9.40 8.60 -16.67
N GLN A 301 10.29 8.84 -17.65
CA GLN A 301 11.39 9.78 -17.53
C GLN A 301 10.89 11.18 -17.14
N ALA A 302 9.87 11.73 -17.82
CA ALA A 302 9.33 13.03 -17.47
C ALA A 302 8.76 13.08 -16.03
N ILE A 303 8.11 12.01 -15.55
CA ILE A 303 7.66 11.91 -14.15
C ILE A 303 8.85 11.99 -13.18
N VAL A 304 9.92 11.24 -13.48
CA VAL A 304 11.13 11.09 -12.64
C VAL A 304 12.00 12.35 -12.64
N GLU A 305 12.33 12.89 -13.81
CA GLU A 305 13.32 13.97 -13.98
C GLU A 305 12.69 15.37 -14.16
N GLY A 306 11.38 15.45 -14.43
CA GLY A 306 10.70 16.69 -14.82
C GLY A 306 10.47 16.84 -16.32
N SER A 307 11.35 16.26 -17.14
CA SER A 307 11.25 16.27 -18.61
C SER A 307 11.81 15.00 -19.24
N GLY A 308 11.19 14.53 -20.33
CA GLY A 308 11.73 13.50 -21.22
C GLY A 308 12.57 14.08 -22.37
N GLU A 309 13.33 13.23 -23.07
CA GLU A 309 14.18 13.63 -24.21
C GLU A 309 13.38 14.27 -25.37
N ASP A 310 12.12 13.86 -25.58
CA ASP A 310 11.25 14.43 -26.60
C ASP A 310 10.70 15.83 -26.28
N GLY A 311 10.94 16.33 -25.06
CA GLY A 311 10.42 17.59 -24.54
C GLY A 311 9.05 17.48 -23.87
N THR A 312 8.55 16.27 -23.61
CA THR A 312 7.45 16.03 -22.67
C THR A 312 7.86 16.53 -21.29
N THR A 313 6.99 17.31 -20.65
CA THR A 313 7.21 17.84 -19.30
C THR A 313 6.15 17.29 -18.33
N CYS A 314 6.53 17.16 -17.05
CA CYS A 314 5.64 16.67 -15.99
C CYS A 314 5.83 17.50 -14.71
N GLY A 315 4.77 18.18 -14.27
CA GLY A 315 4.84 19.10 -13.15
C GLY A 315 5.54 20.43 -13.50
N SER A 316 5.69 21.27 -12.49
CA SER A 316 6.24 22.63 -12.56
C SER A 316 7.44 22.85 -11.65
N LEU A 317 7.74 21.91 -10.74
CA LEU A 317 8.89 21.96 -9.83
C LEU A 317 10.12 21.21 -10.37
N GLY A 318 10.23 21.06 -11.70
CA GLY A 318 11.25 20.23 -12.37
C GLY A 318 12.56 20.93 -12.76
N ASP A 319 12.78 22.19 -12.39
CA ASP A 319 13.99 22.96 -12.77
C ASP A 319 15.23 22.60 -11.90
N GLY A 320 15.26 21.40 -11.31
CA GLY A 320 16.29 20.85 -10.42
C GLY A 320 16.05 19.36 -10.15
N SER A 321 16.93 18.69 -9.38
CA SER A 321 17.02 17.22 -9.33
C SER A 321 15.84 16.49 -8.63
N ARG A 322 14.68 16.41 -9.29
CA ARG A 322 13.56 15.56 -8.82
C ARG A 322 13.98 14.10 -8.69
N GLY A 323 14.81 13.65 -9.62
CA GLY A 323 15.15 12.26 -9.83
C GLY A 323 16.10 12.09 -11.00
N ASP A 324 16.63 10.88 -11.13
CA ASP A 324 17.46 10.45 -12.25
C ASP A 324 16.82 9.19 -12.88
N PHE A 325 16.72 9.15 -14.22
CA PHE A 325 16.14 8.02 -14.96
C PHE A 325 17.20 7.19 -15.68
N PHE A 326 17.06 5.87 -15.59
CA PHE A 326 17.96 4.89 -16.18
C PHE A 326 17.18 3.91 -17.04
N LEU A 327 17.59 3.75 -18.30
CA LEU A 327 17.06 2.75 -19.21
C LEU A 327 18.01 1.55 -19.26
N ALA A 328 17.50 0.34 -19.02
CA ALA A 328 18.31 -0.89 -19.02
C ALA A 328 17.85 -1.89 -20.08
N GLY A 329 18.81 -2.38 -20.89
CA GLY A 329 18.59 -3.33 -21.97
C GLY A 329 18.53 -4.79 -21.52
N ASP A 330 19.35 -5.13 -20.53
CA ASP A 330 19.47 -6.46 -19.94
C ASP A 330 19.84 -6.39 -18.44
N ILE A 331 20.09 -7.55 -17.82
CA ILE A 331 20.49 -7.65 -16.41
C ILE A 331 21.82 -6.94 -16.12
N ASP A 332 22.75 -6.89 -17.07
CA ASP A 332 24.03 -6.24 -16.86
C ASP A 332 23.85 -4.71 -16.86
N ASP A 333 23.06 -4.18 -17.80
CA ASP A 333 22.71 -2.74 -17.81
C ASP A 333 21.96 -2.33 -16.53
N LEU A 334 21.12 -3.21 -15.98
CA LEU A 334 20.45 -2.97 -14.69
C LEU A 334 21.45 -2.84 -13.55
N LEU A 335 22.41 -3.76 -13.42
CA LEU A 335 23.44 -3.68 -12.38
C LEU A 335 24.18 -2.35 -12.46
N PHE A 336 24.52 -1.88 -13.66
CA PHE A 336 25.17 -0.58 -13.88
C PHE A 336 24.27 0.62 -13.55
N ALA A 337 22.96 0.54 -13.82
CA ALA A 337 22.00 1.58 -13.44
C ALA A 337 21.92 1.71 -11.91
N PHE A 338 21.78 0.59 -11.20
CA PHE A 338 21.74 0.57 -9.73
C PHE A 338 23.03 1.01 -9.07
N ASP A 339 24.17 0.56 -9.60
CA ASP A 339 25.50 0.98 -9.16
C ASP A 339 25.70 2.50 -9.27
N SER A 340 25.07 3.13 -10.28
CA SER A 340 25.05 4.59 -10.47
C SER A 340 24.04 5.33 -9.57
N ILE A 341 23.20 4.62 -8.79
CA ILE A 341 22.27 5.20 -7.79
C ILE A 341 22.93 5.32 -6.41
N VAL A 342 23.99 4.54 -6.15
CA VAL A 342 24.69 4.51 -4.85
C VAL A 342 25.65 5.71 -4.71
N ASP A 343 26.46 5.97 -5.73
CA ASP A 343 27.33 7.16 -5.88
C ASP A 343 27.57 7.42 -7.38
N ASP A 344 28.23 8.53 -7.74
CA ASP A 344 28.55 8.92 -9.11
C ASP A 344 29.85 8.22 -9.61
N PRO A 345 29.75 7.18 -10.47
CA PRO A 345 30.89 6.31 -10.78
C PRO A 345 31.82 6.93 -11.81
N ILE A 346 33.11 6.60 -11.72
CA ILE A 346 34.06 6.88 -12.81
C ILE A 346 33.81 5.86 -13.92
N GLN A 347 32.95 6.22 -14.87
CA GLN A 347 32.65 5.39 -16.03
C GLN A 347 33.82 5.38 -17.03
N VAL A 348 34.27 4.18 -17.40
CA VAL A 348 35.35 3.96 -18.38
C VAL A 348 34.92 2.93 -19.40
N ASP A 349 34.91 3.33 -20.68
CA ASP A 349 34.74 2.44 -21.83
C ASP A 349 36.09 1.99 -22.39
N GLY A 350 36.15 0.74 -22.81
CA GLY A 350 37.32 0.09 -23.40
C GLY A 350 36.95 -0.93 -24.48
N GLY A 351 37.97 -1.63 -24.95
CA GLY A 351 37.86 -2.79 -25.83
C GLY A 351 38.35 -4.06 -25.14
N ILE A 352 38.12 -5.21 -25.77
CA ILE A 352 38.64 -6.48 -25.23
C ILE A 352 40.07 -6.73 -25.74
N CYS A 353 41.02 -6.93 -24.81
CA CYS A 353 42.38 -7.35 -25.13
C CYS A 353 42.41 -8.74 -25.76
N GLN A 354 43.26 -8.94 -26.77
CA GLN A 354 43.30 -10.19 -27.55
C GLN A 354 44.57 -10.98 -27.21
N GLU A 355 44.41 -12.29 -26.97
CA GLU A 355 45.46 -13.27 -26.60
C GLU A 355 46.16 -13.04 -25.23
N ALA A 356 46.34 -11.79 -24.78
CA ALA A 356 46.95 -11.43 -23.50
C ALA A 356 46.50 -10.04 -23.01
N PRO A 357 46.58 -9.73 -21.70
CA PRO A 357 46.29 -8.39 -21.15
C PRO A 357 47.11 -7.29 -21.81
N CYS A 358 46.49 -6.13 -22.03
CA CYS A 358 47.03 -5.07 -22.87
C CYS A 358 46.68 -3.67 -22.32
N ALA A 359 47.64 -2.74 -22.38
CA ALA A 359 47.44 -1.38 -21.86
C ALA A 359 46.69 -0.44 -22.83
N SER A 360 46.36 -0.88 -24.06
CA SER A 360 45.67 -0.03 -25.05
C SER A 360 44.15 -0.01 -24.89
N GLU A 361 43.59 -1.09 -24.34
CA GLU A 361 42.16 -1.24 -24.09
C GLU A 361 41.84 -1.33 -22.58
N ALA A 362 42.84 -1.06 -21.72
CA ALA A 362 42.68 -1.13 -20.28
C ALA A 362 41.95 0.10 -19.72
N HIS A 363 41.16 -0.14 -18.69
CA HIS A 363 40.42 0.85 -17.93
C HIS A 363 41.37 1.37 -16.84
N GLU A 364 41.81 2.63 -16.99
CA GLU A 364 42.92 3.20 -16.19
C GLU A 364 42.43 4.15 -15.11
N PHE A 365 42.92 3.98 -13.88
CA PHE A 365 42.66 4.86 -12.74
C PHE A 365 43.88 4.97 -11.82
N VAL A 366 43.93 6.01 -11.00
CA VAL A 366 45.09 6.36 -10.17
C VAL A 366 44.69 6.55 -8.71
N LEU A 367 45.29 5.77 -7.82
CA LEU A 367 45.05 5.78 -6.37
C LEU A 367 46.18 6.44 -5.59
N ASP A 368 45.86 7.03 -4.44
CA ASP A 368 46.85 7.54 -3.47
C ASP A 368 46.44 7.26 -2.01
N THR A 369 46.99 7.98 -1.03
CA THR A 369 46.70 7.78 0.40
C THR A 369 45.33 8.29 0.86
N SER A 370 44.65 9.09 0.02
CA SER A 370 43.30 9.61 0.25
C SER A 370 42.18 8.66 -0.22
N THR A 371 42.54 7.56 -0.90
CA THR A 371 41.62 6.57 -1.46
C THR A 371 41.93 5.19 -0.84
N PRO A 372 41.34 4.81 0.33
CA PRO A 372 41.69 3.57 1.03
C PRO A 372 41.10 2.29 0.43
N ASP A 373 40.05 2.42 -0.38
CA ASP A 373 39.28 1.33 -0.97
C ASP A 373 38.74 1.74 -2.36
N VAL A 374 38.40 0.74 -3.17
CA VAL A 374 37.86 0.89 -4.52
C VAL A 374 36.85 -0.23 -4.79
N GLY A 375 35.62 0.12 -5.16
CA GLY A 375 34.63 -0.78 -5.75
C GLY A 375 34.66 -0.69 -7.28
N ILE A 376 34.46 -1.80 -7.97
CA ILE A 376 34.47 -1.85 -9.44
C ILE A 376 33.38 -2.79 -9.93
N LEU A 377 32.38 -2.25 -10.65
CA LEU A 377 31.49 -3.05 -11.47
C LEU A 377 31.97 -3.00 -12.93
N ALA A 378 32.25 -4.16 -13.53
CA ALA A 378 32.82 -4.24 -14.87
C ALA A 378 32.13 -5.30 -15.74
N GLN A 379 31.86 -4.95 -17.00
CA GLN A 379 31.19 -5.81 -18.00
C GLN A 379 31.94 -5.82 -19.34
N ALA A 380 31.81 -6.92 -20.09
CA ALA A 380 32.13 -6.96 -21.52
C ALA A 380 30.98 -7.47 -22.41
N ASP A 381 31.01 -7.09 -23.69
CA ASP A 381 30.10 -7.58 -24.75
C ASP A 381 30.11 -9.11 -24.92
N VAL A 382 31.21 -9.76 -24.54
CA VAL A 382 31.46 -11.19 -24.78
C VAL A 382 31.55 -11.92 -23.45
N PRO A 383 30.85 -13.06 -23.28
CA PRO A 383 30.87 -13.80 -22.03
C PRO A 383 32.11 -14.68 -21.87
N ASN A 384 32.41 -15.06 -20.62
CA ASN A 384 33.49 -15.97 -20.20
C ASN A 384 34.91 -15.48 -20.55
N LEU A 385 35.15 -14.17 -20.45
CA LEU A 385 36.47 -13.57 -20.63
C LEU A 385 37.34 -13.70 -19.37
N GLN A 386 38.65 -13.55 -19.54
CA GLN A 386 39.58 -13.43 -18.41
C GLN A 386 39.64 -11.97 -17.95
N VAL A 387 39.34 -11.70 -16.69
CA VAL A 387 39.49 -10.37 -16.07
C VAL A 387 40.80 -10.30 -15.30
N THR A 388 41.57 -9.23 -15.53
CA THR A 388 42.84 -8.98 -14.84
C THR A 388 42.99 -7.52 -14.44
N ILE A 389 43.56 -7.27 -13.26
CA ILE A 389 44.02 -5.94 -12.84
C ILE A 389 45.55 -5.95 -12.81
N GLN A 390 46.19 -4.98 -13.48
CA GLN A 390 47.60 -4.67 -13.30
C GLN A 390 47.77 -3.64 -12.19
N LEU A 391 48.54 -4.00 -11.17
CA LEU A 391 48.89 -3.14 -10.04
C LEU A 391 50.02 -2.15 -10.40
N PRO A 392 50.18 -1.05 -9.64
CA PRO A 392 51.26 -0.07 -9.82
C PRO A 392 52.69 -0.66 -9.84
N ASN A 393 52.92 -1.76 -9.13
CA ASN A 393 54.20 -2.49 -9.12
C ASN A 393 54.44 -3.34 -10.39
N GLY A 394 53.44 -3.47 -11.27
CA GLY A 394 53.42 -4.27 -12.49
C GLY A 394 52.94 -5.72 -12.34
N GLU A 395 52.57 -6.14 -11.14
CA GLU A 395 51.98 -7.45 -10.84
C GLU A 395 50.56 -7.55 -11.43
N LEU A 396 50.21 -8.74 -11.93
CA LEU A 396 48.89 -9.02 -12.51
C LEU A 396 48.08 -9.86 -11.52
N VAL A 397 46.92 -9.35 -11.11
CA VAL A 397 45.89 -10.09 -10.37
C VAL A 397 44.92 -10.66 -11.40
N GLU A 398 44.68 -11.97 -11.36
CA GLU A 398 43.69 -12.64 -12.21
C GLU A 398 42.43 -12.96 -11.39
N PHE A 399 41.26 -12.66 -11.94
CA PHE A 399 39.95 -12.92 -11.32
C PHE A 399 39.28 -14.10 -12.05
N PRO A 400 39.51 -15.36 -11.63
CA PRO A 400 38.97 -16.51 -12.33
C PRO A 400 37.45 -16.59 -12.17
N MET A 401 36.77 -17.03 -13.24
CA MET A 401 35.33 -17.31 -13.26
C MET A 401 34.96 -18.30 -12.13
N THR A 402 33.97 -17.92 -11.33
CA THR A 402 33.41 -18.74 -10.24
C THR A 402 31.97 -19.14 -10.55
N ASP A 403 31.32 -19.87 -9.63
CA ASP A 403 29.86 -20.02 -9.70
C ASP A 403 29.21 -18.63 -9.55
N LEU A 404 28.21 -18.33 -10.37
CA LEU A 404 27.56 -17.01 -10.40
C LEU A 404 26.94 -16.65 -9.05
N GLY A 405 26.97 -15.37 -8.69
CA GLY A 405 26.47 -14.85 -7.42
C GLY A 405 27.19 -15.39 -6.17
N THR A 406 28.36 -16.05 -6.33
CA THR A 406 29.13 -16.61 -5.21
C THR A 406 30.38 -15.76 -4.94
N PRO A 407 30.45 -15.04 -3.80
CA PRO A 407 31.61 -14.24 -3.44
C PRO A 407 32.90 -15.07 -3.29
N SER A 408 34.02 -14.48 -3.70
CA SER A 408 35.36 -15.06 -3.59
C SER A 408 36.36 -13.99 -3.15
N THR A 409 37.44 -14.40 -2.46
CA THR A 409 38.46 -13.46 -1.96
C THR A 409 39.89 -13.86 -2.32
N LEU A 410 40.75 -12.85 -2.51
CA LEU A 410 42.16 -12.97 -2.84
C LEU A 410 42.99 -11.98 -2.00
N ASP A 411 44.20 -12.34 -1.58
CA ASP A 411 45.19 -11.39 -1.03
C ASP A 411 46.41 -11.38 -1.96
N VAL A 412 46.68 -10.21 -2.55
CA VAL A 412 47.85 -9.99 -3.42
C VAL A 412 48.52 -8.68 -3.02
N GLY A 413 49.83 -8.73 -2.74
CA GLY A 413 50.60 -7.52 -2.45
C GLY A 413 50.20 -6.77 -1.17
N GLY A 414 49.45 -7.40 -0.26
CA GLY A 414 48.90 -6.75 0.95
C GLY A 414 47.62 -5.94 0.67
N ILE A 415 46.92 -6.30 -0.40
CA ILE A 415 45.62 -5.76 -0.81
C ILE A 415 44.64 -6.93 -0.73
N GLU A 416 43.53 -6.73 -0.02
CA GLU A 416 42.45 -7.70 0.03
C GLU A 416 41.47 -7.38 -1.09
N PHE A 417 41.19 -8.38 -1.92
CA PHE A 417 40.18 -8.33 -2.97
C PHE A 417 39.01 -9.22 -2.59
N ALA A 418 37.79 -8.69 -2.62
CA ALA A 418 36.57 -9.46 -2.77
C ALA A 418 36.11 -9.35 -4.23
N TYR A 419 35.49 -10.39 -4.77
CA TYR A 419 34.87 -10.32 -6.10
C TYR A 419 33.74 -11.32 -6.26
N THR A 420 32.76 -10.95 -7.07
CA THR A 420 31.60 -11.80 -7.43
C THR A 420 31.32 -11.68 -8.92
N TRP A 421 31.24 -12.81 -9.61
CA TRP A 421 30.69 -12.84 -10.98
C TRP A 421 29.16 -12.83 -10.90
N GLN A 422 28.55 -11.70 -11.27
CA GLN A 422 27.10 -11.53 -11.25
C GLN A 422 26.46 -12.25 -12.44
N THR A 423 27.09 -12.11 -13.62
CA THR A 423 26.74 -12.86 -14.85
C THR A 423 28.00 -13.47 -15.45
N ASP A 424 27.91 -14.16 -16.59
CA ASP A 424 29.11 -14.60 -17.32
C ASP A 424 29.78 -13.47 -18.13
N ARG A 425 29.28 -12.23 -18.01
CA ARG A 425 29.81 -11.00 -18.64
C ARG A 425 30.23 -9.95 -17.62
N THR A 426 29.61 -9.94 -16.43
CA THR A 426 29.72 -8.88 -15.42
C THR A 426 30.29 -9.39 -14.11
N ILE A 427 31.27 -8.65 -13.57
CA ILE A 427 31.96 -8.92 -12.31
C ILE A 427 31.93 -7.66 -11.42
N SER A 428 31.62 -7.82 -10.14
CA SER A 428 31.95 -6.82 -9.12
C SER A 428 33.28 -7.20 -8.44
N ILE A 429 34.15 -6.22 -8.20
CA ILE A 429 35.46 -6.37 -7.56
C ILE A 429 35.66 -5.24 -6.55
N ASP A 430 35.86 -5.59 -5.29
CA ASP A 430 36.17 -4.65 -4.21
C ASP A 430 37.62 -4.85 -3.80
N ALA A 431 38.37 -3.76 -3.69
CA ALA A 431 39.78 -3.77 -3.30
C ALA A 431 39.97 -2.88 -2.08
N ALA A 432 40.49 -3.44 -0.98
CA ALA A 432 40.72 -2.70 0.27
C ALA A 432 42.20 -2.73 0.68
N GLN A 433 42.72 -1.59 1.14
CA GLN A 433 44.08 -1.49 1.66
C GLN A 433 44.22 -2.15 3.05
N ALA A 434 44.56 -3.44 3.08
CA ALA A 434 44.75 -4.20 4.32
C ALA A 434 45.94 -3.72 5.20
N GLN A 435 46.89 -2.95 4.64
CA GLN A 435 47.99 -2.33 5.39
C GLN A 435 48.30 -0.90 4.93
N ALA A 436 48.27 0.06 5.87
CA ALA A 436 48.54 1.47 5.58
C ALA A 436 49.95 1.70 4.99
N ASN A 437 50.01 2.37 3.84
CA ASN A 437 51.22 2.70 3.08
C ASN A 437 51.92 1.49 2.43
N SER A 438 51.20 0.62 1.74
CA SER A 438 51.83 -0.32 0.81
C SER A 438 52.29 0.43 -0.46
N ASP A 439 53.55 0.23 -0.85
CA ASP A 439 54.10 0.73 -2.14
C ASP A 439 53.40 0.09 -3.36
N THR A 440 52.50 -0.88 -3.13
CA THR A 440 51.69 -1.59 -4.12
C THR A 440 50.32 -0.97 -4.38
N TRP A 441 49.80 -0.13 -3.47
CA TRP A 441 48.49 0.50 -3.60
C TRP A 441 48.52 1.79 -4.41
N MET A 442 49.48 2.66 -4.13
CA MET A 442 49.54 4.00 -4.74
C MET A 442 50.08 3.95 -6.17
N GLY A 443 49.42 4.64 -7.10
CA GLY A 443 49.84 4.79 -8.49
C GLY A 443 48.79 4.34 -9.50
N LEU A 444 49.24 3.97 -10.70
CA LEU A 444 48.38 3.58 -11.82
C LEU A 444 47.89 2.12 -11.66
N TRP A 445 46.58 1.96 -11.73
CA TRP A 445 45.87 0.69 -11.85
C TRP A 445 45.28 0.56 -13.25
N GLN A 446 45.27 -0.67 -13.78
CA GLN A 446 44.77 -0.95 -15.12
C GLN A 446 43.94 -2.24 -15.11
N LEU A 447 42.61 -2.12 -15.18
CA LEU A 447 41.69 -3.24 -15.36
C LEU A 447 41.60 -3.60 -16.85
N ALA A 448 41.60 -4.89 -17.21
CA ALA A 448 41.44 -5.34 -18.59
C ALA A 448 40.63 -6.64 -18.70
N PHE A 449 39.70 -6.66 -19.64
CA PHE A 449 39.10 -7.89 -20.17
C PHE A 449 40.01 -8.47 -21.26
N THR A 450 40.30 -9.76 -21.18
CA THR A 450 41.14 -10.49 -22.14
C THR A 450 40.39 -11.69 -22.71
N ASP A 451 40.41 -11.83 -24.04
CA ASP A 451 39.98 -13.02 -24.78
C ASP A 451 41.21 -13.84 -25.18
N PRO A 452 41.49 -14.98 -24.50
CA PRO A 452 42.62 -15.84 -24.83
C PRO A 452 42.52 -16.53 -26.20
N SER A 453 41.36 -16.46 -26.86
CA SER A 453 41.10 -17.05 -28.17
C SER A 453 41.27 -16.08 -29.34
N GLY A 454 41.29 -14.76 -29.08
CA GLY A 454 41.50 -13.71 -30.08
C GLY A 454 40.36 -13.56 -31.10
N GLN A 455 39.11 -13.78 -30.69
CA GLN A 455 37.92 -13.80 -31.57
C GLN A 455 36.97 -12.61 -31.34
N SER A 456 37.10 -11.91 -30.22
CA SER A 456 36.27 -10.75 -29.80
C SER A 456 36.77 -9.39 -30.30
N ALA A 457 37.69 -9.36 -31.27
CA ALA A 457 38.27 -8.10 -31.77
C ALA A 457 37.21 -7.12 -32.29
N GLY A 458 37.14 -5.93 -31.68
CA GLY A 458 36.14 -4.89 -31.99
C GLY A 458 34.83 -5.00 -31.20
N GLN A 459 34.81 -5.81 -30.15
CA GLN A 459 33.80 -5.81 -29.09
C GLN A 459 34.30 -4.96 -27.90
N GLN A 460 33.37 -4.43 -27.11
CA GLN A 460 33.63 -3.44 -26.07
C GLN A 460 33.58 -4.02 -24.65
N SER A 461 34.09 -3.24 -23.71
CA SER A 461 33.93 -3.40 -22.27
C SER A 461 33.64 -2.06 -21.61
N ARG A 462 32.92 -2.06 -20.49
CA ARG A 462 32.59 -0.89 -19.67
C ARG A 462 32.88 -1.19 -18.20
N SER A 463 33.22 -0.17 -17.43
CA SER A 463 33.34 -0.29 -15.98
C SER A 463 32.88 0.98 -15.27
N ASN A 464 32.12 0.81 -14.20
CA ASN A 464 31.91 1.82 -13.18
C ASN A 464 33.00 1.59 -12.11
N ILE A 465 33.75 2.62 -11.78
CA ILE A 465 34.84 2.55 -10.79
C ILE A 465 34.51 3.56 -9.68
N HIS A 466 34.16 3.02 -8.51
CA HIS A 466 33.92 3.79 -7.28
C HIS A 466 35.22 3.87 -6.51
N ILE A 467 35.77 5.08 -6.38
CA ILE A 467 37.00 5.31 -5.62
C ILE A 467 36.65 6.14 -4.39
N SER A 468 36.40 5.46 -3.28
CA SER A 468 35.97 6.11 -2.04
C SER A 468 37.03 7.09 -1.54
N GLY A 469 36.67 8.37 -1.51
CA GLY A 469 37.47 9.38 -0.83
C GLY A 469 37.37 9.19 0.69
N SER A 470 38.51 9.01 1.36
CA SER A 470 38.53 9.09 2.83
C SER A 470 38.27 10.51 3.34
N LEU A 471 38.36 11.53 2.47
CA LEU A 471 38.28 12.94 2.82
C LEU A 471 36.87 13.49 2.59
N ARG A 472 36.34 14.20 3.59
CA ARG A 472 35.05 14.92 3.51
C ARG A 472 35.21 16.36 3.99
N PRO A 473 34.42 17.32 3.48
CA PRO A 473 34.40 18.67 4.04
C PRO A 473 33.78 18.66 5.45
N SER A 474 34.17 19.60 6.29
CA SER A 474 33.66 19.74 7.67
C SER A 474 33.51 21.20 8.09
N VAL A 475 32.72 21.45 9.14
CA VAL A 475 32.57 22.75 9.80
C VAL A 475 32.74 22.59 11.31
N GLU A 476 33.61 23.39 11.92
CA GLU A 476 33.89 23.33 13.35
C GLU A 476 32.76 24.02 14.15
N GLY A 477 32.24 23.30 15.16
CA GLY A 477 31.25 23.88 16.07
C GLY A 477 29.86 24.09 15.48
N GLN A 478 29.44 23.24 14.54
CA GLN A 478 28.13 23.22 13.88
C GLN A 478 26.95 23.62 14.78
N ASP A 479 26.80 22.96 15.94
CA ASP A 479 25.72 23.19 16.92
C ASP A 479 25.67 24.62 17.53
N ALA A 480 26.72 25.42 17.32
CA ALA A 480 26.87 26.78 17.84
C ALA A 480 26.80 27.86 16.74
N LEU A 481 26.51 27.49 15.49
CA LEU A 481 26.34 28.44 14.39
C LEU A 481 24.93 29.07 14.45
N GLU A 482 24.88 30.38 14.65
CA GLU A 482 23.64 31.17 14.60
C GLU A 482 23.66 32.06 13.35
N PHE A 483 22.80 31.74 12.37
CA PHE A 483 22.59 32.56 11.18
C PHE A 483 21.40 33.50 11.42
N HIS A 484 21.55 34.79 11.15
CA HIS A 484 20.47 35.77 11.28
C HIS A 484 20.31 36.57 9.98
N ALA A 485 19.08 36.62 9.47
CA ALA A 485 18.73 37.48 8.34
C ALA A 485 19.03 38.96 8.65
N GLY A 486 19.48 39.71 7.63
CA GLY A 486 19.89 41.11 7.78
C GLY A 486 21.28 41.31 8.43
N GLY A 487 22.06 40.24 8.61
CA GLY A 487 23.35 40.25 9.30
C GLY A 487 24.47 39.56 8.53
N SER A 488 25.48 39.06 9.25
CA SER A 488 26.57 38.26 8.70
C SER A 488 27.00 37.19 9.71
N ALA A 489 27.38 36.01 9.25
CA ALA A 489 27.84 34.90 10.09
C ALA A 489 29.27 34.48 9.73
N ASP A 490 30.11 34.24 10.76
CA ASP A 490 31.46 33.71 10.62
C ASP A 490 31.49 32.22 11.02
N MET A 491 32.20 31.39 10.27
CA MET A 491 32.34 29.95 10.54
C MET A 491 33.73 29.42 10.18
N GLN A 492 34.20 28.38 10.88
CA GLN A 492 35.48 27.74 10.58
C GLN A 492 35.25 26.46 9.77
N LEU A 493 35.69 26.46 8.52
CA LEU A 493 35.58 25.33 7.59
C LEU A 493 36.84 24.47 7.65
N GLY A 494 36.73 23.19 7.29
CA GLY A 494 37.81 22.21 7.38
C GLY A 494 37.61 20.98 6.49
N ILE A 495 38.52 20.01 6.64
CA ILE A 495 38.47 18.70 5.98
C ILE A 495 38.78 17.62 7.04
N ASP A 496 37.94 16.60 7.09
CA ASP A 496 38.13 15.41 7.92
C ASP A 496 38.54 14.21 7.06
N ASP A 497 39.45 13.37 7.55
CA ASP A 497 39.61 11.98 7.09
C ASP A 497 38.67 11.08 7.93
N ARG A 498 37.78 10.32 7.28
CA ARG A 498 36.82 9.38 7.91
C ARG A 498 37.47 8.44 8.94
N ARG A 499 38.76 8.11 8.78
CA ARG A 499 39.53 7.18 9.63
C ARG A 499 40.27 7.87 10.78
N THR A 500 40.65 9.15 10.64
CA THR A 500 41.55 9.83 11.60
C THR A 500 41.01 11.14 12.18
N GLY A 501 39.90 11.66 11.67
CA GLY A 501 39.30 12.93 12.08
C GLY A 501 39.90 14.13 11.30
N PRO A 502 39.87 15.34 11.87
CA PRO A 502 40.35 16.55 11.20
C PRO A 502 41.82 16.45 10.75
N ILE A 503 42.07 16.79 9.48
CA ILE A 503 43.42 16.81 8.89
C ILE A 503 43.88 18.24 8.57
N ASP A 504 45.17 18.42 8.30
CA ASP A 504 45.70 19.64 7.69
C ASP A 504 45.51 19.53 6.16
N PRO A 505 44.72 20.40 5.50
CA PRO A 505 44.52 20.34 4.05
C PRO A 505 45.82 20.42 3.24
N ALA A 506 46.90 20.98 3.80
CA ALA A 506 48.21 21.02 3.15
C ALA A 506 48.91 19.65 3.08
N THR A 507 48.32 18.59 3.64
CA THR A 507 48.82 17.21 3.56
C THR A 507 48.15 16.35 2.47
N ILE A 508 47.15 16.89 1.77
CA ILE A 508 46.50 16.22 0.64
C ILE A 508 47.54 16.02 -0.49
N PRO A 509 47.75 14.79 -1.02
CA PRO A 509 48.79 14.53 -2.02
C PRO A 509 48.50 15.11 -3.41
N GLY A 510 47.22 15.16 -3.78
CA GLY A 510 46.72 15.58 -5.09
C GLY A 510 46.26 17.03 -5.16
N GLU A 511 45.36 17.31 -6.11
CA GLU A 511 44.72 18.63 -6.24
C GLU A 511 43.38 18.64 -5.47
N MET A 512 43.00 19.80 -4.92
CA MET A 512 41.72 19.98 -4.24
C MET A 512 41.00 21.24 -4.71
N ARG A 513 39.67 21.21 -4.71
CA ARG A 513 38.82 22.41 -4.76
C ARG A 513 37.70 22.27 -3.75
N PHE A 514 37.59 23.25 -2.86
CA PHE A 514 36.58 23.32 -1.82
C PHE A 514 35.64 24.50 -2.11
N SER A 515 34.34 24.27 -2.08
CA SER A 515 33.31 25.31 -2.05
C SER A 515 32.39 25.13 -0.84
N ALA A 516 31.90 26.26 -0.32
CA ALA A 516 30.84 26.34 0.67
C ALA A 516 29.84 27.42 0.24
N THR A 517 28.57 27.04 0.21
CA THR A 517 27.45 27.90 -0.19
C THR A 517 26.32 27.68 0.80
N LEU A 518 25.74 28.76 1.31
CA LEU A 518 24.54 28.70 2.12
C LEU A 518 23.33 28.92 1.20
N VAL A 519 22.38 27.98 1.18
CA VAL A 519 21.13 28.09 0.41
C VAL A 519 19.98 28.33 1.38
N ASP A 520 19.23 29.42 1.19
CA ASP A 520 18.10 29.77 2.06
C ASP A 520 16.78 29.06 1.70
N ALA A 521 15.74 29.28 2.51
CA ALA A 521 14.42 28.70 2.33
C ALA A 521 13.72 29.07 1.00
N ALA A 522 14.20 30.12 0.31
CA ALA A 522 13.70 30.54 -1.00
C ALA A 522 14.54 29.99 -2.17
N GLY A 523 15.56 29.17 -1.89
CA GLY A 523 16.51 28.65 -2.88
C GLY A 523 17.59 29.66 -3.28
N THR A 524 17.75 30.76 -2.53
CA THR A 524 18.77 31.77 -2.81
C THR A 524 20.13 31.31 -2.27
N SER A 525 21.13 31.25 -3.15
CA SER A 525 22.51 30.88 -2.80
C SER A 525 23.34 32.08 -2.36
N PHE A 526 24.04 31.92 -1.25
CA PHE A 526 24.98 32.89 -0.66
C PHE A 526 26.38 32.26 -0.60
N ASP A 527 27.33 32.81 -1.35
CA ASP A 527 28.71 32.35 -1.38
C ASP A 527 29.39 32.52 -0.01
N VAL A 528 29.90 31.42 0.57
CA VAL A 528 30.63 31.44 1.84
C VAL A 528 32.14 31.37 1.60
N LEU A 529 32.57 30.42 0.76
CA LEU A 529 33.97 30.22 0.39
C LEU A 529 34.08 29.47 -0.94
N SER A 530 35.06 29.82 -1.78
CA SER A 530 35.52 28.99 -2.89
C SER A 530 37.03 29.07 -2.99
N THR A 531 37.73 27.93 -2.96
CA THR A 531 39.20 27.90 -3.00
C THR A 531 39.76 26.60 -3.59
N ASP A 532 40.84 26.73 -4.37
CA ASP A 532 41.69 25.66 -4.89
C ASP A 532 43.01 25.52 -4.10
N ASN A 533 43.16 26.27 -3.01
CA ASN A 533 44.37 26.36 -2.22
C ASN A 533 44.10 25.91 -0.78
N PRO A 534 44.77 24.85 -0.27
CA PRO A 534 44.69 24.41 1.12
C PRO A 534 44.80 25.53 2.17
N ALA A 535 45.60 26.57 1.90
CA ALA A 535 45.76 27.71 2.82
C ALA A 535 44.51 28.61 2.93
N GLY A 536 43.53 28.47 2.04
CA GLY A 536 42.25 29.18 2.09
C GLY A 536 41.35 28.75 3.25
N LEU A 537 41.52 27.52 3.75
CA LEU A 537 40.76 26.97 4.90
C LEU A 537 41.38 27.33 6.27
N ALA A 538 42.54 28.00 6.31
CA ALA A 538 43.30 28.25 7.53
C ALA A 538 42.73 29.36 8.46
N GLY A 539 41.58 29.92 8.12
CA GLY A 539 40.88 30.94 8.92
C GLY A 539 39.37 30.90 8.69
N PRO A 540 38.60 31.71 9.42
CA PRO A 540 37.14 31.71 9.31
C PRO A 540 36.69 32.26 7.96
N ALA A 541 35.70 31.59 7.37
CA ALA A 541 34.89 32.12 6.28
C ALA A 541 33.74 32.97 6.85
N SER A 542 33.19 33.88 6.04
CA SER A 542 32.16 34.83 6.45
C SER A 542 31.13 34.99 5.34
N VAL A 543 29.85 34.98 5.68
CA VAL A 543 28.74 35.09 4.73
C VAL A 543 27.88 36.32 5.05
N ASP A 544 27.49 37.07 4.01
CA ASP A 544 26.56 38.20 4.11
C ASP A 544 25.12 37.69 3.92
N LEU A 545 24.28 37.96 4.91
CA LEU A 545 22.88 37.52 5.00
C LEU A 545 21.91 38.70 4.92
N SER A 546 22.38 39.85 4.41
CA SER A 546 21.58 41.08 4.31
C SER A 546 20.23 40.89 3.60
N ASP A 547 20.22 40.06 2.55
CA ASP A 547 19.07 39.76 1.71
C ASP A 547 18.51 38.33 1.89
N ALA A 548 18.95 37.59 2.92
CA ALA A 548 18.57 36.18 3.13
C ALA A 548 17.16 35.99 3.68
N ALA A 549 16.43 35.01 3.15
CA ALA A 549 15.15 34.58 3.67
C ALA A 549 15.30 33.90 5.04
N VAL A 550 14.35 34.17 5.94
CA VAL A 550 14.22 33.49 7.23
C VAL A 550 13.61 32.10 7.01
N GLY A 551 14.18 31.07 7.63
CA GLY A 551 13.66 29.70 7.57
C GLY A 551 14.75 28.65 7.68
N ALA A 552 14.38 27.40 7.37
CA ALA A 552 15.32 26.31 7.17
C ALA A 552 16.25 26.62 5.98
N ALA A 553 17.53 26.30 6.12
CA ALA A 553 18.57 26.55 5.13
C ALA A 553 19.58 25.40 5.11
N GLN A 554 20.37 25.32 4.04
CA GLN A 554 21.38 24.29 3.86
C GLN A 554 22.75 24.93 3.65
N LEU A 555 23.69 24.67 4.55
CA LEU A 555 25.11 24.96 4.30
C LEU A 555 25.68 23.78 3.50
N ARG A 556 25.70 23.93 2.18
CA ARG A 556 26.25 22.96 1.24
C ARG A 556 27.76 23.13 1.19
N LEU A 557 28.49 22.08 1.56
CA LEU A 557 29.94 21.98 1.45
C LEU A 557 30.29 20.97 0.37
N VAL A 558 31.18 21.30 -0.56
CA VAL A 558 31.63 20.37 -1.62
C VAL A 558 33.15 20.37 -1.69
N LEU A 559 33.74 19.17 -1.60
CA LEU A 559 35.17 18.93 -1.75
C LEU A 559 35.41 18.06 -2.99
N ASN A 560 35.98 18.66 -4.03
CA ASN A 560 36.48 17.94 -5.20
C ASN A 560 37.96 17.60 -4.96
N ILE A 561 38.32 16.33 -5.14
CA ILE A 561 39.71 15.85 -5.08
C ILE A 561 40.09 15.23 -6.42
N THR A 562 41.31 15.51 -6.87
CA THR A 562 41.99 14.75 -7.92
C THR A 562 43.22 14.11 -7.30
N THR A 563 43.40 12.79 -7.44
CA THR A 563 44.55 12.07 -6.83
C THR A 563 45.89 12.56 -7.37
N ALA A 564 46.99 12.24 -6.68
CA ALA A 564 48.33 12.59 -7.15
C ALA A 564 48.65 11.90 -8.50
N PRO A 565 49.23 12.61 -9.50
CA PRO A 565 49.52 12.02 -10.80
C PRO A 565 50.57 10.90 -10.74
N ALA A 566 50.32 9.82 -11.47
CA ALA A 566 51.15 8.62 -11.49
C ALA A 566 52.13 8.58 -12.69
N GLN A 567 52.89 7.49 -12.77
CA GLN A 567 53.71 7.15 -13.94
C GLN A 567 53.46 5.71 -14.36
N ARG A 568 53.33 5.48 -15.67
CA ARG A 568 53.36 4.14 -16.26
C ARG A 568 54.80 3.59 -16.21
N GLN A 569 54.96 2.28 -16.32
CA GLN A 569 56.27 1.60 -16.26
C GLN A 569 57.32 2.10 -17.28
N ASP A 570 56.90 2.71 -18.39
CA ASP A 570 57.78 3.30 -19.40
C ASP A 570 58.24 4.74 -19.05
N GLY A 571 57.78 5.28 -17.93
CA GLY A 571 58.06 6.64 -17.46
C GLY A 571 57.15 7.71 -18.07
N THR A 572 56.08 7.33 -18.80
CA THR A 572 55.06 8.29 -19.23
C THR A 572 54.21 8.73 -18.03
N PRO A 573 53.98 10.05 -17.84
CA PRO A 573 53.11 10.54 -16.77
C PRO A 573 51.65 10.22 -17.11
N VAL A 574 50.89 9.83 -16.10
CA VAL A 574 49.43 9.69 -16.18
C VAL A 574 48.82 10.72 -15.23
N PRO A 575 47.80 11.49 -15.64
CA PRO A 575 47.07 12.39 -14.74
C PRO A 575 46.53 11.65 -13.52
N GLY A 576 46.31 12.38 -12.43
CA GLY A 576 45.51 11.86 -11.31
C GLY A 576 44.07 11.60 -11.74
N THR A 577 43.40 10.72 -11.01
CA THR A 577 41.97 10.46 -11.19
C THR A 577 41.18 11.48 -10.39
N GLN A 578 40.24 12.15 -11.06
CA GLN A 578 39.24 12.98 -10.38
C GLN A 578 38.26 12.05 -9.66
N LEU A 579 38.08 12.26 -8.36
CA LEU A 579 37.14 11.50 -7.54
C LEU A 579 35.73 12.12 -7.62
N ALA A 580 34.72 11.34 -7.26
CA ALA A 580 33.38 11.84 -7.01
C ALA A 580 33.41 13.01 -6.01
N PRO A 581 32.65 14.10 -6.21
CA PRO A 581 32.67 15.24 -5.30
C PRO A 581 32.12 14.86 -3.91
N ALA A 582 32.97 14.93 -2.89
CA ALA A 582 32.55 14.70 -1.51
C ALA A 582 31.69 15.88 -1.03
N ALA A 583 30.37 15.73 -1.11
CA ALA A 583 29.38 16.71 -0.70
C ALA A 583 28.79 16.41 0.68
N VAL A 584 28.58 17.46 1.48
CA VAL A 584 27.93 17.42 2.80
C VAL A 584 26.93 18.56 2.86
N ASN A 585 25.64 18.24 3.02
CA ASN A 585 24.59 19.23 3.26
C ASN A 585 24.35 19.36 4.76
N VAL A 586 24.76 20.48 5.35
CA VAL A 586 24.59 20.75 6.77
C VAL A 586 23.28 21.52 7.00
N PRO A 587 22.25 20.94 7.62
CA PRO A 587 21.00 21.63 7.90
C PRO A 587 21.22 22.71 8.96
N VAL A 588 20.85 23.94 8.63
CA VAL A 588 20.97 25.13 9.50
C VAL A 588 19.66 25.93 9.45
N ASN A 589 19.49 26.90 10.35
CA ASN A 589 18.33 27.78 10.34
C ASN A 589 18.79 29.23 10.25
N ILE A 590 18.25 29.97 9.28
CA ILE A 590 18.39 31.42 9.20
C ILE A 590 17.28 32.01 10.07
N LEU A 591 17.67 32.43 11.26
CA LEU A 591 16.79 33.03 12.25
C LEU A 591 16.38 34.44 11.82
N THR A 592 15.29 34.92 12.42
CA THR A 592 14.85 36.31 12.29
C THR A 592 15.92 37.28 12.80
N PRO A 593 15.93 38.55 12.33
CA PRO A 593 16.88 39.54 12.83
C PRO A 593 16.68 39.73 14.34
N ALA A 594 17.76 39.90 15.11
CA ALA A 594 17.77 39.77 16.57
C ALA A 594 16.85 40.71 17.38
N SER A 595 16.15 41.66 16.75
CA SER A 595 15.12 42.52 17.35
C SER A 595 13.67 42.04 17.15
N TYR A 596 13.48 40.89 16.49
CA TYR A 596 12.20 40.27 16.16
C TYR A 596 12.05 38.92 16.88
N PRO A 597 10.82 38.40 17.05
CA PRO A 597 10.63 37.07 17.63
C PRO A 597 11.08 35.98 16.66
N VAL A 598 11.42 34.81 17.20
CA VAL A 598 11.84 33.63 16.42
C VAL A 598 10.65 32.69 16.24
N LEU A 599 10.37 32.33 14.99
CA LEU A 599 9.31 31.38 14.61
C LEU A 599 9.83 29.93 14.59
N GLY A 600 8.91 28.98 14.69
CA GLY A 600 9.13 27.60 14.24
C GLY A 600 9.39 27.55 12.72
N GLN A 601 10.08 26.51 12.28
CA GLN A 601 10.59 26.42 10.90
C GLN A 601 9.58 25.83 9.90
N SER A 602 8.58 25.09 10.40
CA SER A 602 7.53 24.48 9.59
C SER A 602 6.24 24.30 10.40
N ILE A 603 5.15 23.99 9.71
CA ILE A 603 3.84 23.70 10.29
C ILE A 603 3.31 22.39 9.71
N ASP A 604 3.20 21.35 10.54
CA ASP A 604 2.45 20.14 10.18
C ASP A 604 1.01 20.27 10.69
N PHE A 605 0.04 20.28 9.77
CA PHE A 605 -1.39 20.26 10.08
C PHE A 605 -1.94 18.84 10.32
N GLY A 606 -1.13 17.81 10.10
CA GLY A 606 -1.51 16.41 10.22
C GLY A 606 -2.38 15.95 9.05
N SER A 607 -3.37 15.11 9.32
CA SER A 607 -4.23 14.50 8.31
C SER A 607 -5.74 14.72 8.53
N ALA A 608 -6.46 14.97 7.43
CA ALA A 608 -7.93 15.10 7.41
C ALA A 608 -8.57 14.01 6.54
N SER A 609 -9.68 13.45 7.03
CA SER A 609 -10.54 12.55 6.25
C SER A 609 -11.94 13.17 6.08
N GLY A 610 -12.23 13.68 4.89
CA GLY A 610 -13.45 14.45 4.59
C GLY A 610 -13.21 15.97 4.70
N ASP A 611 -14.14 16.68 5.34
CA ASP A 611 -14.09 18.13 5.51
C ASP A 611 -12.76 18.56 6.19
N VAL A 612 -12.05 19.53 5.59
CA VAL A 612 -10.72 19.94 6.07
C VAL A 612 -10.86 21.17 6.98
N ASP A 613 -10.62 20.96 8.28
CA ASP A 613 -10.58 21.99 9.33
C ASP A 613 -9.48 21.57 10.33
N LEU A 614 -8.22 21.67 9.87
CA LEU A 614 -7.04 21.20 10.61
C LEU A 614 -6.40 22.34 11.40
N THR A 615 -6.01 22.09 12.65
CA THR A 615 -5.37 23.10 13.50
C THR A 615 -3.96 22.68 13.92
N ALA A 616 -3.03 23.63 13.87
CA ALA A 616 -1.64 23.47 14.29
C ALA A 616 -1.19 24.73 15.06
N SER A 617 -0.23 24.59 15.98
CA SER A 617 0.38 25.74 16.67
C SER A 617 1.80 25.94 16.18
N LEU A 618 2.08 27.10 15.61
CA LEU A 618 3.44 27.51 15.23
C LEU A 618 4.15 28.09 16.47
N PRO A 619 5.28 27.52 16.93
CA PRO A 619 6.02 28.08 18.06
C PRO A 619 6.50 29.51 17.78
N VAL A 620 6.33 30.42 18.75
CA VAL A 620 6.82 31.81 18.67
C VAL A 620 7.55 32.18 19.95
N SER A 621 8.86 32.40 19.85
CA SER A 621 9.77 32.63 20.99
C SER A 621 10.53 33.95 20.88
N GLY A 622 11.25 34.34 21.93
CA GLY A 622 11.94 35.64 22.00
C GLY A 622 11.02 36.78 22.45
N GLU A 623 11.27 38.00 21.97
CA GLU A 623 10.48 39.20 22.24
C GLU A 623 9.93 39.80 20.93
N GLY A 624 8.78 40.45 20.98
CA GLY A 624 8.08 41.01 19.83
C GLY A 624 6.76 40.30 19.53
N CYS A 625 6.26 40.40 18.29
CA CYS A 625 4.91 39.98 17.94
C CYS A 625 4.80 39.23 16.62
N ALA A 626 3.82 38.32 16.49
CA ALA A 626 3.51 37.58 15.27
C ALA A 626 2.00 37.61 14.95
N TRP A 627 1.63 37.70 13.67
CA TRP A 627 0.23 37.60 13.20
C TRP A 627 0.16 37.09 11.75
N VAL A 628 -1.03 36.67 11.32
CA VAL A 628 -1.33 36.40 9.90
C VAL A 628 -2.16 37.57 9.36
N ASP A 629 -1.78 38.17 8.23
CA ASP A 629 -2.63 39.19 7.60
C ASP A 629 -3.68 38.52 6.70
N PRO A 630 -4.99 38.65 6.97
CA PRO A 630 -6.04 38.01 6.16
C PRO A 630 -6.20 38.61 4.75
N ALA A 631 -5.45 39.66 4.40
CA ALA A 631 -5.33 40.14 3.03
C ALA A 631 -4.27 39.36 2.22
N GLU A 632 -3.39 38.61 2.87
CA GLU A 632 -2.41 37.75 2.20
C GLU A 632 -2.92 36.30 2.15
N THR A 633 -2.63 35.62 1.03
CA THR A 633 -3.02 34.23 0.79
C THR A 633 -1.81 33.32 0.87
N PRO A 634 -1.94 32.08 1.36
CA PRO A 634 -0.84 31.12 1.32
C PRO A 634 -0.50 30.76 -0.13
N THR A 635 0.77 30.43 -0.38
CA THR A 635 1.28 30.04 -1.70
C THR A 635 1.39 28.52 -1.74
N MET A 636 0.73 27.86 -2.70
CA MET A 636 0.82 26.40 -2.84
C MET A 636 2.02 26.03 -3.70
N ALA A 637 2.83 25.07 -3.24
CA ALA A 637 3.81 24.38 -4.08
C ALA A 637 3.14 23.22 -4.83
N ALA A 638 2.33 22.43 -4.12
CA ALA A 638 1.57 21.32 -4.72
C ALA A 638 0.30 20.99 -3.92
N ALA A 639 -0.73 20.45 -4.58
CA ALA A 639 -2.00 20.12 -3.95
C ALA A 639 -2.86 19.12 -4.77
N PRO A 640 -3.73 18.31 -4.13
CA PRO A 640 -4.69 17.44 -4.82
C PRO A 640 -5.69 18.20 -5.70
N ASP A 641 -6.13 17.57 -6.80
CA ASP A 641 -7.11 18.22 -7.69
C ASP A 641 -8.51 18.32 -7.06
N GLY A 642 -9.20 19.40 -7.41
CA GLY A 642 -10.60 19.61 -7.04
C GLY A 642 -10.87 19.99 -5.58
N ILE A 643 -9.84 20.31 -4.77
CA ILE A 643 -10.03 20.75 -3.35
C ILE A 643 -10.54 22.19 -3.20
N GLY A 644 -10.54 22.96 -4.29
CA GLY A 644 -10.90 24.38 -4.30
C GLY A 644 -9.81 25.28 -3.73
N SER A 645 -10.21 26.33 -3.03
CA SER A 645 -9.28 27.28 -2.41
C SER A 645 -8.73 26.74 -1.08
N VAL A 646 -7.42 26.91 -0.87
CA VAL A 646 -6.75 26.63 0.41
C VAL A 646 -6.62 27.94 1.18
N SER A 647 -6.98 27.93 2.46
CA SER A 647 -6.80 29.07 3.36
C SER A 647 -6.16 28.63 4.67
N VAL A 648 -5.28 29.48 5.20
CA VAL A 648 -4.68 29.33 6.53
C VAL A 648 -4.96 30.61 7.31
N THR A 649 -5.64 30.50 8.46
CA THR A 649 -6.04 31.67 9.27
C THR A 649 -5.57 31.57 10.71
N ALA A 650 -5.29 32.72 11.33
CA ALA A 650 -5.08 32.86 12.77
C ALA A 650 -6.19 33.74 13.35
N ASP A 651 -7.33 33.13 13.69
CA ASP A 651 -8.60 33.86 13.92
C ASP A 651 -8.51 34.90 15.06
N ASP A 652 -7.73 34.62 16.12
CA ASP A 652 -7.48 35.55 17.24
C ASP A 652 -6.28 36.49 16.99
N HIS A 653 -5.47 36.24 15.95
CA HIS A 653 -4.19 36.91 15.68
C HIS A 653 -4.08 37.36 14.20
N ALA A 654 -5.08 38.13 13.76
CA ALA A 654 -5.26 38.54 12.36
C ALA A 654 -4.74 39.97 12.02
N SER A 655 -3.99 40.63 12.91
CA SER A 655 -3.44 41.99 12.66
C SER A 655 -2.38 42.40 13.70
N ALA A 656 -1.57 43.41 13.38
CA ALA A 656 -0.58 43.99 14.28
C ALA A 656 -1.14 44.54 15.62
N ASP A 657 -2.40 44.98 15.67
CA ASP A 657 -3.05 45.44 16.91
C ASP A 657 -3.55 44.28 17.81
N ALA A 658 -3.68 43.08 17.24
CA ALA A 658 -4.16 41.85 17.89
C ALA A 658 -3.15 40.70 17.85
N CYS A 659 -1.88 41.00 17.55
CA CYS A 659 -0.84 40.01 17.30
C CYS A 659 -0.47 39.23 18.57
N LEU A 660 0.00 38.00 18.38
CA LEU A 660 0.52 37.15 19.44
C LEU A 660 1.85 37.72 19.93
N GLN A 661 1.91 38.06 21.23
CA GLN A 661 3.17 38.39 21.88
C GLN A 661 4.00 37.12 22.08
N ALA A 662 5.27 37.14 21.71
CA ALA A 662 6.16 35.99 21.79
C ALA A 662 6.33 35.45 23.23
N GLY A 663 6.55 34.14 23.36
CA GLY A 663 6.63 33.45 24.65
C GLY A 663 5.28 33.01 25.25
N GLY A 664 4.19 33.06 24.45
CA GLY A 664 2.91 32.41 24.75
C GLY A 664 2.85 30.95 24.28
N ASP A 665 1.63 30.40 24.16
CA ASP A 665 1.37 28.99 23.79
C ASP A 665 1.54 28.68 22.27
N GLY A 666 2.18 29.59 21.51
CA GLY A 666 2.33 29.53 20.05
C GLY A 666 1.19 30.21 19.29
N LEU A 667 1.37 30.36 17.98
CA LEU A 667 0.40 30.96 17.05
C LEU A 667 -0.49 29.84 16.49
N GLU A 668 -1.73 29.75 16.99
CA GLU A 668 -2.71 28.78 16.49
C GLU A 668 -3.16 29.17 15.07
N LEU A 669 -2.96 28.24 14.14
CA LEU A 669 -3.29 28.34 12.72
C LEU A 669 -4.34 27.29 12.38
N THR A 670 -5.29 27.65 11.52
CA THR A 670 -6.29 26.72 10.98
C THR A 670 -6.22 26.64 9.47
N LEU A 671 -6.02 25.44 8.91
CA LEU A 671 -6.02 25.16 7.48
C LEU A 671 -7.39 24.62 7.04
N ARG A 672 -7.93 25.17 5.95
CA ARG A 672 -9.23 24.81 5.37
C ARG A 672 -9.18 24.71 3.85
N THR A 673 -9.96 23.78 3.29
CA THR A 673 -10.23 23.64 1.84
C THR A 673 -11.73 23.72 1.58
N ASP A 674 -12.14 24.02 0.34
CA ASP A 674 -13.57 24.06 -0.04
C ASP A 674 -14.18 22.65 -0.17
N GLU A 675 -13.39 21.67 -0.63
CA GLU A 675 -13.80 20.29 -0.93
C GLU A 675 -12.74 19.27 -0.44
N PRO A 676 -13.13 18.00 -0.16
CA PRO A 676 -12.22 16.95 0.29
C PRO A 676 -11.29 16.45 -0.83
N GLY A 677 -9.99 16.43 -0.55
CA GLY A 677 -8.93 15.96 -1.44
C GLY A 677 -8.40 14.57 -1.12
N ASN A 678 -7.44 14.12 -1.94
CA ASN A 678 -6.70 12.88 -1.74
C ASN A 678 -5.24 13.10 -2.16
N GLY A 679 -4.28 12.98 -1.24
CA GLY A 679 -2.87 13.35 -1.45
C GLY A 679 -2.43 14.50 -0.54
N THR A 680 -1.28 15.11 -0.84
CA THR A 680 -0.60 16.06 0.06
C THR A 680 -0.73 17.51 -0.41
N ILE A 681 -1.07 18.43 0.51
CA ILE A 681 -0.92 19.87 0.30
C ILE A 681 0.43 20.30 0.87
N ASN A 682 1.28 20.87 0.03
CA ASN A 682 2.53 21.52 0.44
C ASN A 682 2.49 22.99 -0.01
N GLY A 683 2.90 23.91 0.86
CA GLY A 683 2.91 25.34 0.56
C GLY A 683 3.54 26.19 1.65
N THR A 684 3.43 27.51 1.53
CA THR A 684 3.88 28.47 2.56
C THR A 684 2.74 29.37 3.01
N VAL A 685 2.75 29.76 4.29
CA VAL A 685 1.84 30.77 4.85
C VAL A 685 2.66 32.00 5.27
N PRO A 686 2.26 33.22 4.85
CA PRO A 686 2.94 34.44 5.26
C PRO A 686 2.62 34.78 6.72
N ILE A 687 3.64 34.76 7.57
CA ILE A 687 3.59 35.20 8.96
C ILE A 687 4.27 36.58 9.04
N MET A 688 3.53 37.56 9.57
CA MET A 688 4.02 38.92 9.76
C MET A 688 4.59 39.07 11.18
N LEU A 689 5.77 39.68 11.28
CA LEU A 689 6.49 39.87 12.54
C LEU A 689 6.72 41.35 12.87
N GLY A 690 6.48 41.71 14.13
CA GLY A 690 6.75 43.02 14.70
C GLY A 690 7.92 42.99 15.69
N SER A 691 8.79 44.00 15.59
CA SER A 691 9.95 44.18 16.47
C SER A 691 9.57 44.41 17.94
N ALA A 692 10.41 43.96 18.87
CA ALA A 692 10.17 44.05 20.31
C ALA A 692 10.06 45.50 20.85
N ASP A 693 10.74 46.45 20.21
CA ASP A 693 10.69 47.87 20.57
C ASP A 693 9.61 48.67 19.81
N GLY A 694 8.93 48.04 18.85
CA GLY A 694 7.95 48.67 17.97
C GLY A 694 8.52 49.75 17.04
N ALA A 695 9.83 49.80 16.84
CA ALA A 695 10.50 50.78 16.00
C ALA A 695 10.98 50.23 14.65
N GLY A 696 11.18 48.91 14.54
CA GLY A 696 11.42 48.22 13.27
C GLY A 696 10.14 48.02 12.45
N GLU A 697 10.25 48.10 11.12
CA GLU A 697 9.13 47.86 10.20
C GLU A 697 8.70 46.38 10.23
N PRO A 698 7.41 46.05 10.05
CA PRO A 698 6.96 44.67 9.97
C PRO A 698 7.69 43.88 8.87
N ILE A 699 8.25 42.72 9.23
CA ILE A 699 8.84 41.80 8.26
C ILE A 699 7.87 40.64 7.98
N ARG A 700 7.89 40.15 6.75
CA ARG A 700 7.14 38.96 6.31
C ARG A 700 8.08 37.76 6.32
N VAL A 701 7.63 36.64 6.86
CA VAL A 701 8.32 35.35 6.82
C VAL A 701 7.35 34.31 6.27
N ASP A 702 7.69 33.68 5.15
CA ASP A 702 6.88 32.65 4.53
C ASP A 702 7.22 31.30 5.18
N VAL A 703 6.36 30.81 6.08
CA VAL A 703 6.61 29.57 6.82
C VAL A 703 6.04 28.37 6.03
N PRO A 704 6.83 27.33 5.72
CA PRO A 704 6.35 26.16 5.01
C PRO A 704 5.39 25.35 5.87
N PHE A 705 4.39 24.75 5.23
CA PHE A 705 3.43 23.86 5.86
C PHE A 705 3.10 22.64 5.00
N THR A 706 2.68 21.57 5.66
CA THR A 706 2.15 20.37 5.01
C THR A 706 0.82 19.93 5.63
N ALA A 707 -0.03 19.27 4.83
CA ALA A 707 -1.26 18.63 5.27
C ALA A 707 -1.62 17.43 4.38
N ASN A 708 -1.99 16.31 4.99
CA ASN A 708 -2.36 15.07 4.28
C ASN A 708 -3.89 14.94 4.17
N LEU A 709 -4.42 14.73 2.97
CA LEU A 709 -5.87 14.58 2.74
C LEU A 709 -6.23 13.16 2.30
N GLU A 710 -7.29 12.61 2.87
CA GLU A 710 -7.90 11.34 2.47
C GLU A 710 -9.39 11.51 2.13
N ARG A 711 -9.81 11.03 0.95
CA ARG A 711 -11.25 10.94 0.65
C ARG A 711 -11.88 9.78 1.42
N PRO A 712 -12.91 10.01 2.25
CA PRO A 712 -13.54 8.94 3.01
C PRO A 712 -14.28 7.97 2.09
N LEU A 713 -14.19 6.67 2.39
CA LEU A 713 -14.93 5.61 1.71
C LEU A 713 -16.43 5.96 1.61
N ASN A 714 -17.05 5.65 0.46
CA ASN A 714 -18.46 5.90 0.21
C ASN A 714 -19.34 5.13 1.23
N THR A 715 -19.69 5.81 2.31
CA THR A 715 -20.36 5.24 3.49
C THR A 715 -21.72 4.64 3.14
N LEU A 716 -22.41 5.16 2.12
CA LEU A 716 -23.68 4.61 1.65
C LEU A 716 -23.50 3.22 1.04
N ASN A 717 -22.49 3.03 0.18
CA ASN A 717 -22.17 1.73 -0.41
C ASN A 717 -21.66 0.74 0.66
N PHE A 718 -20.77 1.16 1.55
CA PHE A 718 -20.30 0.33 2.66
C PHE A 718 -21.47 -0.15 3.55
N LEU A 719 -22.37 0.76 3.95
CA LEU A 719 -23.53 0.41 4.79
C LEU A 719 -24.51 -0.51 4.04
N LEU A 720 -24.73 -0.30 2.74
CA LEU A 720 -25.56 -1.17 1.91
C LEU A 720 -24.99 -2.59 1.81
N VAL A 721 -23.68 -2.74 1.57
CA VAL A 721 -23.02 -4.05 1.54
C VAL A 721 -23.05 -4.73 2.92
N LEU A 722 -22.75 -3.99 3.98
CA LEU A 722 -22.79 -4.47 5.38
C LEU A 722 -24.18 -4.98 5.78
N ILE A 723 -25.25 -4.36 5.27
CA ILE A 723 -26.65 -4.80 5.50
C ILE A 723 -27.05 -5.94 4.56
N ALA A 724 -26.65 -5.90 3.28
CA ALA A 724 -27.03 -6.89 2.29
C ALA A 724 -26.37 -8.26 2.54
N ALA A 725 -25.09 -8.28 2.91
CA ALA A 725 -24.33 -9.51 3.15
C ALA A 725 -24.98 -10.46 4.19
N PRO A 726 -25.35 -10.03 5.41
CA PRO A 726 -26.04 -10.90 6.37
C PRO A 726 -27.48 -11.26 5.96
N ILE A 727 -28.19 -10.35 5.27
CA ILE A 727 -29.54 -10.64 4.75
C ILE A 727 -29.49 -11.76 3.70
N LEU A 728 -28.53 -11.73 2.77
CA LEU A 728 -28.34 -12.77 1.76
C LEU A 728 -27.77 -14.05 2.38
N GLY A 729 -26.71 -13.95 3.17
CA GLY A 729 -26.01 -15.09 3.78
C GLY A 729 -26.88 -15.93 4.72
N ILE A 730 -27.72 -15.30 5.56
CA ILE A 730 -28.61 -16.00 6.50
C ILE A 730 -30.02 -16.19 5.92
N GLY A 731 -30.53 -15.22 5.15
CA GLY A 731 -31.88 -15.26 4.60
C GLY A 731 -32.06 -16.31 3.51
N LEU A 732 -31.09 -16.49 2.61
CA LEU A 732 -31.19 -17.43 1.49
C LEU A 732 -31.27 -18.91 1.96
N PRO A 733 -30.42 -19.40 2.90
CA PRO A 733 -30.58 -20.74 3.46
C PRO A 733 -31.94 -20.96 4.15
N LEU A 734 -32.43 -19.98 4.92
CA LEU A 734 -33.71 -20.08 5.62
C LEU A 734 -34.90 -20.11 4.64
N LEU A 735 -34.84 -19.32 3.57
CA LEU A 735 -35.83 -19.32 2.49
C LEU A 735 -35.88 -20.68 1.79
N LEU A 736 -34.72 -21.24 1.43
CA LEU A 736 -34.60 -22.56 0.80
C LEU A 736 -35.14 -23.68 1.70
N LEU A 737 -34.80 -23.67 3.00
CA LEU A 737 -35.34 -24.61 3.98
C LEU A 737 -36.87 -24.51 4.10
N TYR A 738 -37.41 -23.30 4.20
CA TYR A 738 -38.86 -23.10 4.29
C TYR A 738 -39.59 -23.52 3.01
N LEU A 739 -39.01 -23.27 1.83
CA LEU A 739 -39.55 -23.70 0.54
C LEU A 739 -39.54 -25.23 0.39
N ALA A 740 -38.43 -25.89 0.73
CA ALA A 740 -38.34 -27.35 0.77
C ALA A 740 -39.39 -27.95 1.73
N LYS A 741 -39.50 -27.37 2.94
CA LYS A 741 -40.50 -27.76 3.94
C LYS A 741 -41.94 -27.58 3.43
N TRP A 742 -42.24 -26.49 2.71
CA TRP A 742 -43.53 -26.25 2.10
C TRP A 742 -43.86 -27.33 1.05
N VAL A 743 -42.91 -27.71 0.20
CA VAL A 743 -43.09 -28.77 -0.82
C VAL A 743 -43.45 -30.11 -0.17
N ILE A 744 -42.76 -30.52 0.90
CA ILE A 744 -42.99 -31.81 1.58
C ILE A 744 -44.19 -31.82 2.55
N SER A 745 -44.74 -30.67 2.92
CA SER A 745 -45.89 -30.56 3.84
C SER A 745 -47.21 -31.01 3.18
N LYS A 746 -47.40 -32.31 3.03
CA LYS A 746 -48.55 -32.98 2.42
C LYS A 746 -48.91 -34.27 3.18
N ILE A 747 -50.18 -34.68 3.12
CA ILE A 747 -50.65 -35.99 3.59
C ILE A 747 -50.17 -37.04 2.57
N PRO A 748 -49.44 -38.10 2.99
CA PRO A 748 -48.93 -39.14 2.09
C PRO A 748 -50.04 -39.86 1.31
N SER A 749 -49.79 -40.20 0.05
CA SER A 749 -50.72 -40.94 -0.82
C SER A 749 -50.79 -42.45 -0.52
N ARG A 750 -50.66 -42.85 0.75
CA ARG A 750 -50.89 -44.24 1.17
C ARG A 750 -52.41 -44.48 1.28
N PRO A 751 -52.93 -45.68 0.94
CA PRO A 751 -54.34 -46.00 1.12
C PRO A 751 -54.81 -45.69 2.53
N LEU A 752 -55.92 -44.96 2.65
CA LEU A 752 -56.52 -44.58 3.92
C LEU A 752 -57.96 -45.07 3.95
N VAL A 753 -58.36 -45.64 5.08
CA VAL A 753 -59.72 -46.01 5.41
C VAL A 753 -60.15 -45.16 6.60
N ALA A 754 -61.37 -44.63 6.59
CA ALA A 754 -61.83 -43.77 7.66
C ALA A 754 -63.31 -43.95 7.98
N THR A 755 -63.61 -43.87 9.27
CA THR A 755 -64.97 -44.08 9.79
C THR A 755 -65.20 -43.20 11.01
N THR A 756 -66.44 -42.72 11.17
CA THR A 756 -66.86 -41.96 12.34
C THR A 756 -67.81 -42.82 13.16
N ILE A 757 -67.49 -43.04 14.44
CA ILE A 757 -68.21 -43.95 15.33
C ILE A 757 -68.70 -43.15 16.54
N ASP A 758 -70.02 -43.15 16.80
CA ASP A 758 -70.57 -42.58 18.04
C ASP A 758 -70.18 -43.44 19.25
N VAL A 759 -69.75 -42.78 20.33
CA VAL A 759 -69.30 -43.40 21.59
C VAL A 759 -69.83 -42.65 22.81
N THR A 760 -69.87 -43.35 23.94
CA THR A 760 -70.19 -42.78 25.26
C THR A 760 -69.15 -43.22 26.28
N VAL A 761 -68.70 -42.32 27.15
CA VAL A 761 -67.72 -42.62 28.20
C VAL A 761 -68.46 -42.91 29.51
N GLN A 762 -68.50 -44.17 29.93
CA GLN A 762 -69.16 -44.58 31.17
C GLN A 762 -68.12 -45.18 32.13
N HIS A 763 -68.05 -44.64 33.35
CA HIS A 763 -67.07 -45.07 34.38
C HIS A 763 -65.61 -45.10 33.89
N GLY A 764 -65.25 -44.15 33.01
CA GLY A 764 -63.91 -44.08 32.40
C GLY A 764 -63.65 -45.10 31.27
N GLN A 765 -64.66 -45.85 30.83
CA GLN A 765 -64.55 -46.78 29.69
C GLN A 765 -65.28 -46.23 28.47
N VAL A 766 -64.69 -46.39 27.28
CA VAL A 766 -65.30 -46.00 26.00
C VAL A 766 -66.26 -47.10 25.57
N MET A 767 -67.55 -46.76 25.46
CA MET A 767 -68.63 -47.66 25.12
C MET A 767 -69.15 -47.40 23.71
N ARG A 768 -69.50 -48.47 22.99
CA ARG A 768 -70.10 -48.48 21.66
C ARG A 768 -71.26 -49.47 21.64
N GLY A 769 -72.48 -49.00 21.37
CA GLY A 769 -73.66 -49.88 21.25
C GLY A 769 -73.96 -50.74 22.49
N GLY A 770 -73.56 -50.30 23.68
CA GLY A 770 -73.73 -51.02 24.95
C GLY A 770 -72.59 -51.98 25.33
N GLY A 771 -71.61 -52.21 24.45
CA GLY A 771 -70.37 -52.92 24.75
C GLY A 771 -69.15 -51.98 24.83
N ARG A 772 -67.99 -52.52 25.18
CA ARG A 772 -66.70 -51.79 25.09
C ARG A 772 -66.40 -51.42 23.63
N PHE A 773 -65.69 -50.31 23.40
CA PHE A 773 -65.32 -49.89 22.05
C PHE A 773 -64.39 -50.91 21.37
N GLU A 774 -64.89 -51.49 20.27
CA GLU A 774 -64.15 -52.37 19.37
C GLU A 774 -64.37 -51.98 17.89
N LEU A 775 -63.36 -52.20 17.05
CA LEU A 775 -63.37 -51.96 15.61
C LEU A 775 -63.84 -53.23 14.87
N GLY A 776 -65.03 -53.17 14.27
CA GLY A 776 -65.61 -54.29 13.53
C GLY A 776 -65.15 -54.34 12.06
N PRO A 777 -65.27 -55.50 11.38
CA PRO A 777 -64.91 -55.61 9.96
C PRO A 777 -65.66 -54.65 9.02
N ARG A 778 -66.88 -54.22 9.40
CA ARG A 778 -67.69 -53.26 8.63
C ARG A 778 -67.25 -51.80 8.79
N ASP A 779 -66.42 -51.50 9.77
CA ASP A 779 -65.90 -50.14 10.00
C ASP A 779 -64.73 -49.79 9.06
N LEU A 780 -64.16 -50.81 8.40
CA LEU A 780 -62.93 -50.71 7.62
C LEU A 780 -63.15 -50.78 6.10
N VAL A 781 -64.37 -50.45 5.63
CA VAL A 781 -64.74 -50.50 4.19
C VAL A 781 -64.75 -49.14 3.50
N ASN A 782 -64.73 -48.05 4.25
CA ASN A 782 -64.86 -46.68 3.74
C ASN A 782 -63.48 -46.12 3.35
N THR A 783 -63.06 -46.35 2.11
CA THR A 783 -61.80 -45.83 1.57
C THR A 783 -61.87 -44.33 1.29
N VAL A 784 -60.79 -43.61 1.61
CA VAL A 784 -60.64 -42.18 1.35
C VAL A 784 -59.68 -41.98 0.18
N ALA A 785 -60.14 -41.30 -0.87
CA ALA A 785 -59.32 -41.03 -2.06
C ALA A 785 -58.28 -39.92 -1.78
N ILE A 786 -56.99 -40.26 -1.88
CA ILE A 786 -55.87 -39.32 -1.80
C ILE A 786 -55.24 -39.15 -3.19
N PRO A 787 -54.97 -37.92 -3.68
CA PRO A 787 -54.33 -37.71 -4.97
C PRO A 787 -52.94 -38.36 -5.11
N PRO A 788 -52.53 -38.76 -6.33
CA PRO A 788 -51.15 -39.16 -6.61
C PRO A 788 -50.16 -38.05 -6.22
N GLY A 789 -49.13 -38.38 -5.41
CA GLY A 789 -48.18 -37.39 -4.88
C GLY A 789 -48.63 -36.68 -3.59
N GLY A 790 -49.76 -37.10 -3.00
CA GLY A 790 -50.24 -36.66 -1.69
C GLY A 790 -51.12 -35.40 -1.74
N GLY A 791 -51.94 -35.21 -0.69
CA GLY A 791 -52.92 -34.13 -0.60
C GLY A 791 -52.58 -33.10 0.48
N ARG A 792 -52.81 -31.80 0.22
CA ARG A 792 -52.79 -30.77 1.28
C ARG A 792 -54.16 -30.55 1.95
N SER A 793 -55.22 -31.06 1.33
CA SER A 793 -56.57 -31.09 1.89
C SER A 793 -57.19 -32.45 1.56
N LEU A 794 -57.84 -33.06 2.53
CA LEU A 794 -58.48 -34.36 2.39
C LEU A 794 -59.84 -34.34 3.11
N ARG A 795 -60.92 -34.65 2.40
CA ARG A 795 -62.26 -34.69 2.99
C ARG A 795 -62.63 -36.11 3.39
N VAL A 796 -63.13 -36.26 4.61
CA VAL A 796 -63.48 -37.53 5.24
C VAL A 796 -64.90 -37.39 5.79
N GLY A 797 -65.89 -37.81 4.99
CA GLY A 797 -67.29 -37.53 5.27
C GLY A 797 -67.59 -36.03 5.33
N ASP A 798 -68.00 -35.57 6.51
CA ASP A 798 -68.28 -34.16 6.81
C ASP A 798 -67.11 -33.41 7.46
N VAL A 799 -65.99 -34.08 7.74
CA VAL A 799 -64.75 -33.52 8.30
C VAL A 799 -63.72 -33.24 7.19
N THR A 800 -62.93 -32.18 7.30
CA THR A 800 -61.84 -31.86 6.36
C THR A 800 -60.49 -31.77 7.06
N LEU A 801 -59.55 -32.63 6.67
CA LEU A 801 -58.16 -32.62 7.12
C LEU A 801 -57.35 -31.65 6.25
N LYS A 802 -56.69 -30.65 6.86
CA LYS A 802 -55.89 -29.63 6.15
C LYS A 802 -54.44 -29.65 6.63
N ALA A 803 -53.49 -29.93 5.72
CA ALA A 803 -52.06 -29.87 6.00
C ALA A 803 -51.58 -28.41 6.14
N ARG A 804 -50.67 -28.17 7.08
CA ARG A 804 -50.10 -26.88 7.44
C ARG A 804 -48.58 -27.02 7.58
N THR A 805 -47.84 -26.14 6.90
CA THR A 805 -46.38 -26.06 7.02
C THR A 805 -45.95 -25.60 8.43
N GLY A 806 -46.63 -24.60 8.99
CA GLY A 806 -46.24 -23.97 10.27
C GLY A 806 -45.06 -23.01 10.12
N ALA A 807 -44.97 -22.01 11.02
CA ALA A 807 -44.14 -20.82 10.84
C ALA A 807 -42.63 -21.03 11.06
N SER A 808 -42.20 -21.99 11.89
CA SER A 808 -40.78 -22.30 12.07
C SER A 808 -40.21 -23.00 10.82
N PRO A 809 -39.01 -22.65 10.33
CA PRO A 809 -38.37 -23.35 9.21
C PRO A 809 -37.90 -24.76 9.59
N THR A 810 -37.60 -25.03 10.86
CA THR A 810 -37.04 -26.30 11.35
C THR A 810 -38.07 -27.28 11.93
N GLY A 811 -39.22 -26.80 12.41
CA GLY A 811 -40.26 -27.67 12.98
C GLY A 811 -41.01 -28.51 11.94
N ALA A 812 -41.61 -29.64 12.32
CA ALA A 812 -42.41 -30.46 11.41
C ALA A 812 -43.74 -29.80 10.99
N GLY A 813 -44.20 -30.09 9.77
CA GLY A 813 -45.57 -29.79 9.33
C GLY A 813 -46.61 -30.67 10.04
N PHE A 814 -47.88 -30.28 10.01
CA PHE A 814 -48.97 -30.95 10.73
C PHE A 814 -50.30 -30.85 9.97
N VAL A 815 -51.31 -31.59 10.41
CA VAL A 815 -52.68 -31.54 9.89
C VAL A 815 -53.61 -30.96 10.95
N THR A 816 -54.44 -29.98 10.56
CA THR A 816 -55.57 -29.49 11.36
C THR A 816 -56.86 -30.11 10.88
N VAL A 817 -57.71 -30.56 11.81
CA VAL A 817 -59.01 -31.18 11.52
C VAL A 817 -60.11 -30.12 11.56
N ASP A 818 -60.80 -29.91 10.46
CA ASP A 818 -61.90 -28.95 10.33
C ASP A 818 -63.24 -29.71 10.37
N ALA A 819 -63.89 -29.70 11.53
CA ALA A 819 -65.13 -30.43 11.80
C ALA A 819 -66.24 -29.41 12.18
N PRO A 820 -67.11 -29.00 11.23
CA PRO A 820 -68.17 -28.05 11.52
C PRO A 820 -69.08 -28.54 12.66
N GLY A 821 -69.45 -27.62 13.56
CA GLY A 821 -70.34 -27.88 14.70
C GLY A 821 -69.78 -28.84 15.77
N ARG A 822 -68.45 -29.11 15.76
CA ARG A 822 -67.78 -30.05 16.67
C ARG A 822 -66.44 -29.48 17.14
N ALA A 823 -66.20 -29.49 18.45
CA ALA A 823 -64.84 -29.36 18.98
C ALA A 823 -64.09 -30.67 18.73
N SER A 824 -62.77 -30.61 18.55
CA SER A 824 -61.99 -31.80 18.23
C SER A 824 -60.62 -31.84 18.91
N ALA A 825 -60.20 -33.03 19.34
CA ALA A 825 -58.84 -33.32 19.82
C ALA A 825 -58.27 -34.58 19.13
N GLY A 826 -57.02 -34.49 18.69
CA GLY A 826 -56.32 -35.56 17.98
C GLY A 826 -55.56 -36.50 18.93
N SER A 827 -55.30 -37.72 18.45
CA SER A 827 -54.60 -38.77 19.20
C SER A 827 -53.09 -38.54 19.41
N THR A 828 -52.49 -37.50 18.82
CA THR A 828 -51.04 -37.22 18.89
C THR A 828 -50.77 -35.91 19.60
N MET A 829 -49.70 -35.80 20.39
CA MET A 829 -49.34 -34.53 21.02
C MET A 829 -48.60 -33.59 20.04
N PRO A 830 -48.86 -32.26 20.08
CA PRO A 830 -49.99 -31.61 20.74
C PRO A 830 -51.32 -31.97 20.07
N SER A 831 -52.32 -32.35 20.86
CA SER A 831 -53.62 -32.89 20.40
C SER A 831 -54.50 -31.86 19.71
N THR A 832 -54.26 -30.57 19.97
CA THR A 832 -55.04 -29.45 19.47
C THR A 832 -54.14 -28.36 18.88
N ASP A 833 -54.71 -27.49 18.05
CA ASP A 833 -54.04 -26.25 17.63
C ASP A 833 -54.10 -25.17 18.74
N ARG A 834 -53.58 -23.96 18.47
CA ARG A 834 -53.54 -22.86 19.46
C ARG A 834 -54.92 -22.43 20.01
N SER A 835 -56.03 -22.86 19.40
CA SER A 835 -57.38 -22.57 19.89
C SER A 835 -57.89 -23.55 20.95
N GLY A 836 -57.19 -24.65 21.24
CA GLY A 836 -57.64 -25.70 22.16
C GLY A 836 -58.80 -26.57 21.64
N VAL A 837 -59.62 -26.07 20.72
CA VAL A 837 -60.85 -26.74 20.27
C VAL A 837 -60.79 -27.39 18.88
N ARG A 838 -59.62 -27.35 18.22
CA ARG A 838 -59.41 -27.94 16.89
C ARG A 838 -58.29 -28.97 16.91
N ALA A 839 -58.56 -30.19 16.47
CA ALA A 839 -57.59 -31.28 16.55
C ALA A 839 -56.38 -31.06 15.64
N ARG A 840 -55.22 -31.50 16.13
CA ARG A 840 -53.95 -31.53 15.43
C ARG A 840 -53.41 -32.95 15.33
N LEU A 841 -52.97 -33.31 14.14
CA LEU A 841 -52.42 -34.61 13.76
C LEU A 841 -51.05 -34.44 13.05
N PRO A 842 -50.22 -35.49 12.96
CA PRO A 842 -49.08 -35.53 12.04
C PRO A 842 -49.53 -35.47 10.57
N LEU A 843 -48.59 -35.18 9.65
CA LEU A 843 -48.85 -35.26 8.20
C LEU A 843 -49.24 -36.69 7.77
N ALA A 844 -48.62 -37.71 8.36
CA ALA A 844 -49.02 -39.10 8.22
C ALA A 844 -50.21 -39.40 9.15
N VAL A 845 -51.42 -39.03 8.71
CA VAL A 845 -52.67 -39.23 9.47
C VAL A 845 -53.11 -40.70 9.60
N HIS A 846 -52.42 -41.62 8.94
CA HIS A 846 -52.68 -43.05 8.98
C HIS A 846 -52.41 -43.63 10.37
N ASN A 847 -53.31 -44.49 10.85
CA ASN A 847 -53.32 -45.08 12.19
C ASN A 847 -53.37 -44.02 13.31
N THR A 848 -54.21 -43.00 13.11
CA THR A 848 -54.54 -41.99 14.12
C THR A 848 -56.04 -41.93 14.34
N TRP A 849 -56.47 -41.24 15.39
CA TRP A 849 -57.89 -40.98 15.64
C TRP A 849 -58.10 -39.56 16.16
N VAL A 850 -59.35 -39.11 16.07
CA VAL A 850 -59.78 -37.79 16.52
C VAL A 850 -61.08 -37.97 17.30
N VAL A 851 -61.12 -37.49 18.54
CA VAL A 851 -62.40 -37.30 19.24
C VAL A 851 -63.04 -36.00 18.76
N LEU A 852 -64.32 -36.08 18.42
CA LEU A 852 -65.17 -35.00 17.95
C LEU A 852 -66.33 -34.88 18.94
N HIS A 853 -66.50 -33.73 19.59
CA HIS A 853 -67.58 -33.49 20.54
C HIS A 853 -68.59 -32.49 19.95
N PRO A 854 -69.83 -32.92 19.60
CA PRO A 854 -70.84 -32.05 18.98
C PRO A 854 -71.28 -30.89 19.87
N ASP A 855 -71.69 -29.80 19.24
CA ASP A 855 -72.28 -28.65 19.94
C ASP A 855 -73.54 -29.07 20.70
N GLY A 856 -73.59 -28.74 22.01
CA GLY A 856 -74.73 -29.05 22.88
C GLY A 856 -74.90 -30.51 23.29
N ALA A 857 -73.97 -31.40 22.93
CA ALA A 857 -73.99 -32.80 23.36
C ALA A 857 -73.61 -32.95 24.86
N PRO A 858 -74.14 -33.96 25.58
CA PRO A 858 -73.65 -34.33 26.91
C PRO A 858 -72.14 -34.59 26.93
N GLY A 859 -71.46 -34.17 28.00
CA GLY A 859 -69.99 -34.21 28.10
C GLY A 859 -69.36 -35.61 28.11
N ASP A 860 -70.17 -36.65 28.36
CA ASP A 860 -69.82 -38.06 28.26
C ASP A 860 -70.04 -38.64 26.84
N THR A 861 -70.58 -37.87 25.89
CA THR A 861 -70.85 -38.33 24.51
C THR A 861 -69.94 -37.67 23.48
N ALA A 862 -69.47 -38.48 22.52
CA ALA A 862 -68.58 -38.02 21.45
C ALA A 862 -68.67 -38.92 20.21
N GLN A 863 -68.04 -38.46 19.14
CA GLN A 863 -67.76 -39.23 17.93
C GLN A 863 -66.25 -39.49 17.84
N VAL A 864 -65.84 -40.68 17.41
CA VAL A 864 -64.45 -41.00 17.09
C VAL A 864 -64.30 -41.12 15.59
N LEU A 865 -63.58 -40.18 14.99
CA LEU A 865 -63.09 -40.34 13.63
C LEU A 865 -61.80 -41.17 13.69
N VAL A 866 -61.87 -42.41 13.23
CA VAL A 866 -60.74 -43.34 13.17
C VAL A 866 -60.15 -43.32 11.77
N LEU A 867 -58.84 -43.13 11.65
CA LEU A 867 -58.09 -43.02 10.39
C LEU A 867 -57.08 -44.17 10.31
N VAL A 868 -57.35 -45.19 9.51
CA VAL A 868 -56.59 -46.45 9.45
C VAL A 868 -55.87 -46.59 8.11
N GLY A 869 -54.61 -47.01 8.10
CA GLY A 869 -53.92 -47.38 6.86
C GLY A 869 -54.59 -48.57 6.18
N GLY A 870 -54.78 -48.53 4.86
CA GLY A 870 -55.30 -49.69 4.11
C GLY A 870 -54.38 -50.91 4.15
N ASP A 871 -53.12 -50.69 4.52
CA ASP A 871 -52.06 -51.68 4.80
C ASP A 871 -51.92 -52.04 6.29
N ALA A 872 -52.73 -51.47 7.19
CA ALA A 872 -52.60 -51.68 8.63
C ALA A 872 -52.85 -53.16 9.02
N THR A 873 -51.87 -53.74 9.71
CA THR A 873 -51.92 -55.10 10.27
C THR A 873 -52.98 -55.22 11.38
N ALA A 874 -53.32 -56.45 11.79
CA ALA A 874 -54.22 -56.68 12.92
C ALA A 874 -53.72 -55.99 14.19
N GLY A 875 -52.45 -56.19 14.56
CA GLY A 875 -51.84 -55.55 15.73
C GLY A 875 -51.91 -54.02 15.69
N ALA A 876 -51.69 -53.38 14.54
CA ALA A 876 -51.80 -51.92 14.42
C ALA A 876 -53.24 -51.40 14.64
N ARG A 877 -54.27 -52.24 14.39
CA ARG A 877 -55.68 -51.91 14.68
C ARG A 877 -56.01 -52.16 16.14
N ASP A 878 -55.47 -53.23 16.73
CA ASP A 878 -55.61 -53.54 18.15
C ASP A 878 -54.95 -52.46 19.02
N ASP A 879 -53.75 -52.00 18.63
CA ASP A 879 -53.05 -50.87 19.27
C ASP A 879 -53.89 -49.59 19.19
N LEU A 880 -54.44 -49.27 18.01
CA LEU A 880 -55.30 -48.10 17.81
C LEU A 880 -56.59 -48.18 18.66
N GLN A 881 -57.19 -49.36 18.76
CA GLN A 881 -58.37 -49.62 19.59
C GLN A 881 -58.05 -49.50 21.09
N ASN A 882 -56.93 -50.06 21.54
CA ASN A 882 -56.46 -49.96 22.92
C ASN A 882 -56.15 -48.50 23.29
N ASP A 883 -55.56 -47.76 22.36
CA ASP A 883 -55.21 -46.35 22.51
C ASP A 883 -56.45 -45.44 22.62
N ILE A 884 -57.47 -45.65 21.78
CA ILE A 884 -58.79 -44.99 21.91
C ILE A 884 -59.39 -45.29 23.28
N ASN A 885 -59.48 -46.58 23.65
CA ASN A 885 -60.04 -47.00 24.94
C ASN A 885 -59.31 -46.38 26.15
N ARG A 886 -58.00 -46.13 26.03
CA ARG A 886 -57.16 -45.61 27.12
C ARG A 886 -57.17 -44.07 27.21
N ARG A 887 -57.11 -43.36 26.09
CA ARG A 887 -56.84 -41.90 26.06
C ARG A 887 -58.02 -41.03 25.66
N LEU A 888 -59.09 -41.60 25.09
CA LEU A 888 -60.29 -40.82 24.74
C LEU A 888 -60.97 -40.19 25.96
N PRO A 889 -61.17 -40.88 27.10
CA PRO A 889 -61.84 -40.27 28.26
C PRO A 889 -61.17 -38.97 28.72
N ASP A 890 -59.85 -38.98 28.89
CA ASP A 890 -59.06 -37.82 29.35
C ASP A 890 -59.05 -36.69 28.30
N LEU A 891 -58.94 -37.04 27.01
CA LEU A 891 -58.95 -36.05 25.92
C LEU A 891 -60.34 -35.43 25.71
N LEU A 892 -61.42 -36.19 25.91
CA LEU A 892 -62.79 -35.68 25.85
C LEU A 892 -63.08 -34.73 27.02
N ASP A 893 -62.76 -35.13 28.24
CA ASP A 893 -62.93 -34.27 29.42
C ASP A 893 -62.13 -32.96 29.29
N LYS A 894 -60.87 -33.04 28.84
CA LYS A 894 -60.06 -31.85 28.56
C LYS A 894 -60.69 -30.94 27.49
N LEU A 895 -61.17 -31.53 26.38
CA LEU A 895 -61.80 -30.80 25.28
C LEU A 895 -63.12 -30.12 25.69
N VAL A 896 -63.92 -30.79 26.52
CA VAL A 896 -65.16 -30.24 27.10
C VAL A 896 -64.83 -29.08 28.06
N ARG A 897 -63.77 -29.20 28.88
CA ARG A 897 -63.31 -28.11 29.76
C ARG A 897 -62.78 -26.89 29.00
N GLU A 898 -61.94 -27.09 27.98
CA GLU A 898 -61.41 -25.99 27.14
C GLU A 898 -62.55 -25.28 26.36
N ARG A 899 -63.56 -26.02 25.90
CA ARG A 899 -64.80 -25.45 25.35
C ARG A 899 -65.61 -24.69 26.40
N GLY A 900 -65.82 -25.26 27.59
CA GLY A 900 -66.64 -24.67 28.65
C GLY A 900 -66.07 -23.36 29.21
N GLY A 901 -64.73 -23.25 29.28
CA GLY A 901 -64.06 -22.00 29.66
C GLY A 901 -64.22 -20.85 28.67
N SER A 902 -64.71 -21.12 27.44
CA SER A 902 -64.85 -20.12 26.38
C SER A 902 -66.19 -19.33 26.42
N VAL A 903 -67.05 -19.54 27.43
CA VAL A 903 -68.40 -18.93 27.52
C VAL A 903 -68.57 -18.04 28.76
N SER A 904 -67.49 -17.45 29.28
CA SER A 904 -67.53 -16.57 30.45
C SER A 904 -66.60 -15.36 30.32
N GLY A 905 -67.20 -14.17 30.15
CA GLY A 905 -66.55 -12.87 30.44
C GLY A 905 -65.78 -12.23 29.29
N GLY A 906 -66.36 -11.20 28.69
CA GLY A 906 -65.60 -10.20 27.93
C GLY A 906 -65.15 -9.05 28.84
N GLY A 907 -63.93 -8.54 28.61
CA GLY A 907 -63.35 -7.36 29.27
C GLY A 907 -61.84 -7.28 29.03
N GLY A 908 -61.39 -6.37 28.14
CA GLY A 908 -59.95 -6.10 27.90
C GLY A 908 -59.31 -5.30 29.05
N HIS A 909 -58.02 -4.95 29.06
CA HIS A 909 -56.96 -4.91 28.03
C HIS A 909 -55.60 -5.38 28.67
N GLU A 910 -54.42 -5.48 28.04
CA GLU A 910 -53.92 -5.01 26.74
C GLU A 910 -52.93 -6.03 26.09
N LEU A 911 -51.66 -5.66 25.84
CA LEU A 911 -50.59 -6.42 25.15
C LEU A 911 -49.29 -6.48 25.98
N ALA A 912 -48.51 -7.56 25.84
CA ALA A 912 -47.04 -7.48 25.75
C ALA A 912 -46.37 -8.76 25.19
N ALA A 913 -45.59 -8.56 24.13
CA ALA A 913 -44.33 -9.21 23.74
C ALA A 913 -44.18 -10.75 23.58
N ALA A 914 -43.51 -11.11 22.49
CA ALA A 914 -43.07 -12.47 22.16
C ALA A 914 -41.74 -12.84 22.84
N GLY A 915 -41.53 -14.14 23.10
CA GLY A 915 -40.22 -14.72 23.39
C GLY A 915 -39.50 -15.11 22.09
N SER A 916 -38.29 -14.56 21.89
CA SER A 916 -37.39 -14.86 20.77
C SER A 916 -36.72 -16.24 20.94
N PRO A 917 -36.32 -16.97 19.88
CA PRO A 917 -35.92 -18.37 19.97
C PRO A 917 -34.45 -18.64 20.40
N PHE A 918 -33.73 -17.64 20.92
CA PHE A 918 -32.37 -17.78 21.44
C PHE A 918 -32.32 -17.33 22.90
N GLY A 919 -32.12 -18.29 23.81
CA GLY A 919 -32.02 -18.05 25.25
C GLY A 919 -31.88 -19.36 26.03
N GLY A 920 -30.70 -19.59 26.60
CA GLY A 920 -30.47 -20.73 27.50
C GLY A 920 -31.27 -20.59 28.80
N GLY A 921 -31.76 -21.71 29.33
CA GLY A 921 -32.52 -21.70 30.58
C GLY A 921 -31.61 -21.68 31.83
N PRO A 922 -32.05 -21.06 32.94
CA PRO A 922 -31.43 -21.26 34.25
C PRO A 922 -32.33 -22.07 35.21
N THR A 923 -31.67 -22.76 36.14
CA THR A 923 -32.24 -23.49 37.28
C THR A 923 -32.80 -22.54 38.36
N PRO A 924 -33.74 -22.99 39.22
CA PRO A 924 -34.27 -22.17 40.30
C PRO A 924 -33.59 -22.42 41.66
N GLN A 925 -33.23 -21.35 42.38
CA GLN A 925 -33.60 -21.16 43.79
C GLN A 925 -33.33 -19.73 44.32
N HIS A 926 -34.23 -19.29 45.21
CA HIS A 926 -34.22 -18.22 46.23
C HIS A 926 -32.88 -17.51 46.58
N GLN A 927 -32.84 -16.26 47.08
CA GLN A 927 -33.85 -15.44 47.79
C GLN A 927 -33.38 -13.95 47.88
N GLY A 928 -34.28 -12.97 48.10
CA GLY A 928 -33.91 -11.69 48.76
C GLY A 928 -34.04 -10.40 47.94
N SER A 929 -34.94 -9.52 48.38
CA SER A 929 -35.05 -8.06 48.14
C SER A 929 -35.29 -7.43 49.54
N PRO A 930 -35.18 -6.11 49.84
CA PRO A 930 -35.60 -4.98 48.99
C PRO A 930 -34.91 -3.58 49.17
N PHE A 931 -35.36 -2.58 48.38
CA PHE A 931 -35.26 -1.10 48.57
C PHE A 931 -33.87 -0.41 48.54
N GLN A 932 -33.68 0.88 48.19
CA GLN A 932 -34.42 1.83 47.31
C GLN A 932 -33.61 3.15 47.13
N ALA A 933 -33.61 3.70 45.90
CA ALA A 933 -33.44 5.12 45.51
C ALA A 933 -32.21 5.99 45.90
N GLY A 934 -31.86 6.88 44.95
CA GLY A 934 -30.93 8.01 45.08
C GLY A 934 -29.54 7.72 44.51
N GLY A 935 -28.92 8.53 43.65
CA GLY A 935 -29.34 9.82 43.09
C GLY A 935 -28.14 10.77 42.97
N GLN A 936 -28.05 11.52 41.87
CA GLN A 936 -26.93 12.41 41.48
C GLN A 936 -25.67 11.65 41.00
N GLY A 937 -24.95 12.26 40.05
CA GLY A 937 -23.88 11.61 39.31
C GLY A 937 -22.57 12.38 39.33
N ALA A 938 -21.51 11.71 38.88
CA ALA A 938 -20.24 12.26 38.43
C ALA A 938 -19.57 11.19 37.56
N ALA A 939 -18.85 11.58 36.50
CA ALA A 939 -17.95 10.68 35.79
C ALA A 939 -16.68 10.44 36.65
N PRO A 940 -16.20 9.19 36.84
CA PRO A 940 -15.01 8.94 37.65
C PRO A 940 -13.89 8.24 36.86
N PHE A 941 -12.81 8.97 36.57
CA PHE A 941 -11.47 8.42 36.39
C PHE A 941 -10.45 9.38 37.04
N GLY A 942 -9.74 8.94 38.10
CA GLY A 942 -8.63 9.69 38.72
C GLY A 942 -8.42 9.49 40.23
N GLY A 943 -7.20 9.04 40.63
CA GLY A 943 -6.67 8.96 42.02
C GLY A 943 -7.22 7.80 42.89
N GLY A 944 -6.52 7.17 43.86
CA GLY A 944 -5.16 7.26 44.45
C GLY A 944 -5.07 6.24 45.63
N GLY A 945 -4.02 6.06 46.43
CA GLY A 945 -2.65 6.61 46.45
C GLY A 945 -1.91 6.33 47.80
N GLN A 946 -0.64 5.86 47.75
CA GLN A 946 0.38 5.78 48.83
C GLN A 946 0.23 4.84 50.07
N GLY A 947 1.35 4.21 50.48
CA GLY A 947 1.54 3.54 51.79
C GLY A 947 2.71 2.51 51.87
N THR A 948 3.93 2.93 52.24
CA THR A 948 5.17 2.14 52.51
C THR A 948 5.23 1.53 53.95
N PRO A 949 6.29 0.82 54.47
CA PRO A 949 7.59 0.30 53.93
C PRO A 949 7.77 -1.23 54.27
N PRO A 950 8.97 -1.86 54.55
CA PRO A 950 10.40 -1.75 54.12
C PRO A 950 10.89 -3.07 53.41
N GLY A 951 12.18 -3.43 53.14
CA GLY A 951 13.50 -2.75 53.15
C GLY A 951 14.70 -3.64 53.60
N GLY A 952 15.72 -3.88 52.75
CA GLY A 952 16.97 -4.67 53.01
C GLY A 952 17.12 -5.94 52.12
N GLY A 953 18.29 -6.47 51.74
CA GLY A 953 19.71 -6.12 51.98
C GLY A 953 20.69 -7.07 51.24
N ARG A 954 22.00 -6.74 51.20
CA ARG A 954 23.07 -7.44 50.41
C ARG A 954 23.46 -8.85 50.94
N GLY A 955 23.89 -9.78 50.07
CA GLY A 955 24.68 -10.98 50.46
C GLY A 955 24.88 -12.03 49.33
N PRO A 956 26.03 -12.76 49.21
CA PRO A 956 26.40 -13.50 47.98
C PRO A 956 26.59 -15.05 48.09
N SER A 957 26.95 -15.68 46.95
CA SER A 957 27.62 -17.02 46.78
C SER A 957 26.74 -18.30 46.83
N PRO A 958 27.22 -19.51 46.38
CA PRO A 958 28.21 -19.91 45.35
C PRO A 958 27.73 -21.10 44.43
N PHE A 959 28.68 -21.87 43.83
CA PHE A 959 28.59 -23.09 42.97
C PHE A 959 28.34 -22.82 41.47
N GLN A 960 29.21 -23.14 40.48
CA GLN A 960 30.35 -24.07 40.26
C GLN A 960 30.00 -25.51 39.80
N GLY A 961 30.44 -25.82 38.57
CA GLY A 961 30.44 -27.16 37.93
C GLY A 961 29.43 -27.24 36.75
N GLY A 962 29.77 -27.70 35.53
CA GLY A 962 31.04 -28.21 35.00
C GLY A 962 30.82 -29.43 34.08
N GLY A 963 31.32 -29.40 32.85
CA GLY A 963 31.24 -30.49 31.85
C GLY A 963 31.19 -29.91 30.43
N GLN A 964 32.32 -29.72 29.74
CA GLN A 964 33.12 -30.73 29.01
C GLN A 964 32.35 -31.51 27.93
N SER A 965 32.69 -31.18 26.68
CA SER A 965 32.43 -31.98 25.46
C SER A 965 33.03 -33.39 25.55
N PRO A 966 32.68 -34.29 24.62
CA PRO A 966 33.75 -34.75 23.72
C PRO A 966 33.33 -35.16 22.28
N TRP A 967 34.33 -35.11 21.37
CA TRP A 967 34.39 -35.64 19.99
C TRP A 967 33.54 -34.91 18.91
N GLY A 968 34.05 -34.60 17.70
CA GLY A 968 35.42 -34.64 17.17
C GLY A 968 35.63 -35.50 15.92
N ALA A 969 35.94 -34.84 14.81
CA ALA A 969 36.58 -35.32 13.56
C ALA A 969 35.85 -36.36 12.68
N GLN A 970 35.46 -35.93 11.48
CA GLN A 970 36.21 -36.26 10.26
C GLN A 970 36.29 -35.04 9.34
#